data_AF-A0A2T4C7W8-F1
#
_entry.id   AF-A0A2T4C7W8-F1
#
_cell.length_a   1.000
_cell.length_b   1.000
_cell.length_c   1.000
_cell.angle_alpha   90.00
_cell.angle_beta   90.00
_cell.angle_gamma   90.00
#
_symmetry.space_group_name_H-M   'P 1'
#
loop_
_entity.id
_entity.type
_entity.pdbx_description
1 polymer ?
#
loop_
_entity_poly.entity_id
_entity_poly.type
_entity_poly.pdbx_seq_one_letter_code
_entity_poly.pdbx_strand_id
1 'polypeptide(L)'
;MSFNKSISTPNGNHAAVEEYPHGPVAKAKKPKVAKHGGLMQLYRASRRPLPHQTGDGTYPEVKTRPTVMQDLSTLTMSDLKTLKAIIIAKLKGEMHADDKTMIMEKTIQLVARLPGSSKRQEKLTNIFIDELWYSLDHPPLLYMGDQFRFRQADGSNNNPLMPKLGAAGTPYSRSCRPGVMPLGAMPDPEAIFEGIMARDKFIKNPNNVSSILWYWATIIIHDLFWTNEKDSNINDSSSYLDLSPLYGHSQEAQNGVRTFKDGMLKPDTFADKRLLGMPPGVCTLLVMFNRFHNHVAANLAAINEANRFAKPPPSLQGDAAAAAWKKYDEELFQTARLVTSGLYINITLVDYVRNIINLNRVDTEWTLDPRQEAGVDVGTAKGSERGKHVDIVRDFGNAAHTRFAAHVFNIPLKTRENPKGVFSEHELYTSLAAVYTTIFLDIDPVESFPLRQKTKETATVLGAAIKTTVKYTKSFGLRLFTGNTNDALSTAGVNAVKALAKSGLSAHDIAWGLILPIAAATVPSEGRLFAQALDWYLSPEGSPYIDDIRTLATQEPTPETDALLLGYAMEGVRMAASGSSLHAVAADTDTIVEDDGRRLNIGQGDRVFASFSSAARDPAQFPTPEAVDPRRPLDAYVQFGAGTHSALGREVAQVALAELFRAVFRKRGLRRAAGPQGELRKVLREGGHCEYLTDNWGRLTSFPMSMKVTWDN
;
A
#
# COMPACT_ATOMS: atom_id res chain seq x y z
N MET A 1 -49.98 -29.19 -31.32
CA MET A 1 -51.06 -28.57 -30.53
C MET A 1 -50.50 -28.18 -29.17
N SER A 2 -50.55 -26.89 -28.90
CA SER A 2 -50.30 -26.18 -27.62
C SER A 2 -50.78 -26.96 -26.39
N PHE A 3 -50.11 -26.84 -25.24
CA PHE A 3 -50.60 -26.02 -24.12
C PHE A 3 -49.64 -25.95 -22.94
N ASN A 4 -49.33 -24.70 -22.58
CA ASN A 4 -48.87 -24.19 -21.28
C ASN A 4 -49.58 -24.85 -20.09
N LYS A 5 -48.86 -24.99 -18.97
CA LYS A 5 -49.41 -24.65 -17.65
C LYS A 5 -48.31 -24.27 -16.66
N SER A 6 -48.29 -22.98 -16.35
CA SER A 6 -47.71 -22.39 -15.15
C SER A 6 -48.42 -22.91 -13.90
N ILE A 7 -47.68 -23.26 -12.86
CA ILE A 7 -48.19 -23.42 -11.51
C ILE A 7 -47.63 -22.27 -10.67
N SER A 8 -48.54 -21.45 -10.18
CA SER A 8 -48.36 -20.35 -9.24
C SER A 8 -48.14 -20.85 -7.82
N THR A 9 -47.18 -20.26 -7.09
CA THR A 9 -47.16 -20.25 -5.62
C THR A 9 -47.42 -18.84 -5.09
N PRO A 10 -48.00 -18.67 -3.89
CA PRO A 10 -48.68 -17.44 -3.48
C PRO A 10 -47.83 -16.51 -2.61
N ASN A 11 -47.89 -15.23 -2.98
CA ASN A 11 -47.76 -13.98 -2.22
C ASN A 11 -47.33 -14.04 -0.74
N GLY A 12 -46.12 -13.49 -0.48
CA GLY A 12 -45.79 -12.75 0.73
C GLY A 12 -45.74 -11.25 0.42
N ASN A 13 -46.36 -10.45 1.29
CA ASN A 13 -46.56 -9.00 1.24
C ASN A 13 -45.42 -8.17 0.62
N HIS A 14 -45.67 -7.59 -0.56
CA HIS A 14 -45.06 -6.33 -0.98
C HIS A 14 -46.17 -5.28 -1.10
N ALA A 15 -46.14 -4.31 -0.20
CA ALA A 15 -46.86 -3.06 -0.38
C ALA A 15 -46.40 -2.44 -1.72
N ALA A 16 -47.35 -1.93 -2.50
CA ALA A 16 -47.09 -1.24 -3.75
C ALA A 16 -46.08 -0.10 -3.49
N VAL A 17 -44.93 -0.17 -4.17
CA VAL A 17 -43.98 0.93 -4.22
C VAL A 17 -44.64 2.01 -5.07
N GLU A 18 -45.07 3.12 -4.44
CA GLU A 18 -45.41 4.34 -5.16
C GLU A 18 -44.19 4.74 -6.00
N GLU A 19 -44.37 4.84 -7.32
CA GLU A 19 -43.38 5.42 -8.22
C GLU A 19 -43.02 6.82 -7.72
N TYR A 20 -41.75 7.01 -7.38
CA TYR A 20 -41.22 8.35 -7.09
C TYR A 20 -41.50 9.26 -8.31
N PRO A 21 -42.03 10.47 -8.10
CA PRO A 21 -42.31 11.38 -9.20
C PRO A 21 -41.02 11.71 -9.96
N HIS A 22 -41.01 11.39 -11.25
CA HIS A 22 -39.93 11.77 -12.16
C HIS A 22 -39.86 13.30 -12.27
N GLY A 23 -38.96 13.91 -11.48
CA GLY A 23 -38.54 15.29 -11.71
C GLY A 23 -37.89 15.46 -13.10
N PRO A 24 -37.89 16.66 -13.69
CA PRO A 24 -37.41 16.87 -15.05
C PRO A 24 -35.91 16.55 -15.15
N VAL A 25 -35.58 15.39 -15.75
CA VAL A 25 -34.20 15.04 -16.09
C VAL A 25 -33.78 15.88 -17.30
N ALA A 26 -32.86 16.81 -17.08
CA ALA A 26 -32.26 17.59 -18.16
C ALA A 26 -31.61 16.66 -19.17
N LYS A 27 -32.01 16.75 -20.45
CA LYS A 27 -31.42 15.94 -21.53
C LYS A 27 -29.92 16.27 -21.66
N ALA A 28 -29.07 15.28 -21.39
CA ALA A 28 -27.63 15.40 -21.60
C ALA A 28 -27.32 15.65 -23.10
N LYS A 29 -26.65 16.77 -23.41
CA LYS A 29 -26.10 17.00 -24.75
C LYS A 29 -24.97 16.01 -24.98
N LYS A 30 -25.07 15.18 -26.03
CA LYS A 30 -23.98 14.30 -26.48
C LYS A 30 -22.71 15.13 -26.75
N PRO A 31 -21.55 14.78 -26.16
CA PRO A 31 -20.31 15.49 -26.44
C PRO A 31 -19.91 15.28 -27.90
N LYS A 32 -19.45 16.35 -28.56
CA LYS A 32 -18.81 16.23 -29.89
C LYS A 32 -17.51 15.46 -29.72
N VAL A 33 -17.37 14.34 -30.44
CA VAL A 33 -16.12 13.57 -30.48
C VAL A 33 -15.01 14.46 -31.05
N ALA A 34 -14.01 14.78 -30.24
CA ALA A 34 -12.84 15.52 -30.70
C ALA A 34 -12.08 14.70 -31.76
N LYS A 35 -11.66 15.32 -32.85
CA LYS A 35 -10.76 14.70 -33.82
C LYS A 35 -9.36 14.63 -33.20
N HIS A 36 -8.99 13.46 -32.69
CA HIS A 36 -7.67 13.21 -32.10
C HIS A 36 -6.63 12.94 -33.20
N GLY A 37 -5.40 13.43 -33.05
CA GLY A 37 -4.24 13.05 -33.88
C GLY A 37 -3.88 13.98 -35.04
N GLY A 38 -4.42 15.21 -35.10
CA GLY A 38 -4.04 16.19 -36.13
C GLY A 38 -2.63 16.77 -35.90
N LEU A 39 -1.92 17.15 -36.98
CA LEU A 39 -0.56 17.74 -36.91
C LEU A 39 -0.48 18.95 -35.95
N MET A 40 -1.53 19.78 -35.91
CA MET A 40 -1.62 20.93 -35.00
C MET A 40 -1.74 20.52 -33.53
N GLN A 41 -2.39 19.39 -33.23
CA GLN A 41 -2.46 18.83 -31.89
C GLN A 41 -1.10 18.28 -31.45
N LEU A 42 -0.39 17.56 -32.34
CA LEU A 42 0.97 17.09 -32.09
C LEU A 42 1.95 18.24 -31.88
N TYR A 43 1.84 19.30 -32.67
CA TYR A 43 2.65 20.52 -32.50
C TYR A 43 2.38 21.21 -31.15
N ARG A 44 1.11 21.32 -30.74
CA ARG A 44 0.75 21.84 -29.40
C ARG A 44 1.30 20.95 -28.28
N ALA A 45 1.15 19.64 -28.40
CA ALA A 45 1.68 18.68 -27.43
C ALA A 45 3.22 18.75 -27.34
N SER A 46 3.91 18.94 -28.47
CA SER A 46 5.36 19.15 -28.57
C SER A 46 5.84 20.41 -27.86
N ARG A 47 5.03 21.47 -27.79
CA ARG A 47 5.39 22.72 -27.09
C ARG A 47 5.15 22.70 -25.58
N ARG A 48 4.57 21.63 -25.02
CA ARG A 48 4.42 21.48 -23.56
C ARG A 48 5.82 21.41 -22.89
N PRO A 49 6.08 22.10 -21.77
CA PRO A 49 7.34 21.96 -21.01
C PRO A 49 7.46 20.55 -20.42
N LEU A 50 8.64 20.09 -20.00
CA LEU A 50 8.74 18.78 -19.33
C LEU A 50 7.85 18.74 -18.07
N PRO A 51 7.12 17.64 -17.81
CA PRO A 51 6.23 17.53 -16.67
C PRO A 51 7.04 17.35 -15.37
N HIS A 52 7.19 18.44 -14.62
CA HIS A 52 7.86 18.46 -13.31
C HIS A 52 6.88 18.69 -12.15
N GLN A 53 5.59 18.91 -12.45
CA GLN A 53 4.60 19.41 -11.49
C GLN A 53 4.01 18.31 -10.60
N THR A 54 3.84 17.10 -11.13
CA THR A 54 3.17 15.97 -10.44
C THR A 54 4.15 14.96 -9.83
N GLY A 55 5.45 15.09 -10.09
CA GLY A 55 6.50 14.21 -9.56
C GLY A 55 6.53 12.79 -10.14
N ASP A 56 5.54 12.40 -10.95
CA ASP A 56 5.40 11.10 -11.63
C ASP A 56 5.71 11.18 -13.15
N GLY A 57 6.09 12.36 -13.64
CA GLY A 57 6.40 12.60 -15.05
C GLY A 57 5.19 12.65 -15.98
N THR A 58 3.97 12.83 -15.46
CA THR A 58 2.74 12.99 -16.27
C THR A 58 2.33 14.45 -16.46
N TYR A 59 1.61 14.74 -17.55
CA TYR A 59 0.98 16.04 -17.72
C TYR A 59 -0.39 16.06 -17.03
N PRO A 60 -0.73 17.13 -16.29
CA PRO A 60 -2.07 17.27 -15.76
C PRO A 60 -3.07 17.34 -16.91
N GLU A 61 -4.11 16.52 -16.84
CA GLU A 61 -5.17 16.46 -17.84
C GLU A 61 -5.93 17.80 -17.87
N VAL A 62 -5.73 18.59 -18.94
CA VAL A 62 -6.44 19.86 -19.11
C VAL A 62 -7.85 19.57 -19.60
N LYS A 63 -8.76 19.25 -18.69
CA LYS A 63 -10.20 19.19 -18.98
C LYS A 63 -10.64 20.55 -19.56
N THR A 64 -11.36 20.56 -20.67
CA THR A 64 -11.99 21.79 -21.16
C THR A 64 -13.11 22.16 -20.19
N ARG A 65 -12.94 23.28 -19.48
CA ARG A 65 -13.86 23.69 -18.40
C ARG A 65 -14.70 24.89 -18.84
N PRO A 66 -15.99 24.94 -18.47
CA PRO A 66 -16.84 26.11 -18.63
C PRO A 66 -16.22 27.41 -18.09
N THR A 67 -16.55 28.54 -18.73
CA THR A 67 -16.07 29.87 -18.32
C THR A 67 -16.87 30.43 -17.15
N VAL A 68 -16.39 31.54 -16.58
CA VAL A 68 -17.01 32.08 -15.37
C VAL A 68 -18.47 32.51 -15.58
N MET A 69 -18.74 33.12 -16.74
CA MET A 69 -20.09 33.49 -17.17
C MET A 69 -20.99 32.29 -17.42
N GLN A 70 -20.45 31.20 -17.96
CA GLN A 70 -21.24 29.99 -18.23
C GLN A 70 -21.75 29.36 -16.94
N ASP A 71 -20.95 29.30 -15.87
CA ASP A 71 -21.45 28.81 -14.58
C ASP A 71 -22.46 29.80 -13.97
N LEU A 72 -22.19 31.11 -14.00
CA LEU A 72 -23.08 32.14 -13.41
C LEU A 72 -24.47 32.14 -14.07
N SER A 73 -24.53 31.85 -15.37
CA SER A 73 -25.80 31.74 -16.10
C SER A 73 -26.69 30.57 -15.64
N THR A 74 -26.15 29.62 -14.87
CA THR A 74 -26.89 28.46 -14.33
C THR A 74 -27.35 28.63 -12.88
N LEU A 75 -26.98 29.73 -12.21
CA LEU A 75 -27.24 29.96 -10.79
C LEU A 75 -28.46 30.85 -10.54
N THR A 76 -29.22 30.53 -9.50
CA THR A 76 -30.35 31.34 -9.02
C THR A 76 -29.98 32.20 -7.81
N MET A 77 -30.86 33.13 -7.39
CA MET A 77 -30.62 33.97 -6.21
C MET A 77 -30.55 33.17 -4.89
N SER A 78 -31.25 32.04 -4.79
CA SER A 78 -31.14 31.14 -3.63
C SER A 78 -29.78 30.43 -3.58
N ASP A 79 -29.21 30.13 -4.74
CA ASP A 79 -27.92 29.48 -4.88
C ASP A 79 -26.78 30.41 -4.42
N LEU A 80 -26.89 31.71 -4.73
CA LEU A 80 -25.96 32.74 -4.24
C LEU A 80 -26.03 32.93 -2.71
N LYS A 81 -27.23 32.85 -2.12
CA LYS A 81 -27.40 32.89 -0.65
C LYS A 81 -26.77 31.67 0.01
N THR A 82 -26.93 30.49 -0.58
CA THR A 82 -26.32 29.24 -0.11
C THR A 82 -24.79 29.32 -0.16
N LEU A 83 -24.23 29.81 -1.27
CA LEU A 83 -22.78 30.01 -1.40
C LEU A 83 -22.23 30.94 -0.31
N LYS A 84 -22.95 32.02 0.02
CA LYS A 84 -22.59 32.93 1.11
C LYS A 84 -22.61 32.22 2.47
N ALA A 85 -23.62 31.38 2.73
CA ALA A 85 -23.72 30.61 3.98
C ALA A 85 -22.55 29.64 4.15
N ILE A 86 -22.18 28.90 3.09
CA ILE A 86 -21.03 27.97 3.09
C ILE A 86 -19.72 28.72 3.40
N ILE A 87 -19.51 29.89 2.78
CA ILE A 87 -18.30 30.70 3.00
C ILE A 87 -18.23 31.18 4.46
N ILE A 88 -19.36 31.60 5.04
CA ILE A 88 -19.41 32.08 6.42
C ILE A 88 -19.14 30.94 7.40
N ALA A 89 -19.77 29.76 7.23
CA ALA A 89 -19.55 28.59 8.08
C ALA A 89 -18.06 28.17 8.07
N LYS A 90 -17.45 28.16 6.88
CA LYS A 90 -16.03 27.84 6.72
C LYS A 90 -15.08 28.86 7.35
N LEU A 91 -15.41 30.16 7.27
CA LEU A 91 -14.62 31.22 7.92
C LEU A 91 -14.73 31.19 9.45
N LYS A 92 -15.86 30.73 9.98
CA LYS A 92 -16.09 30.57 11.41
C LYS A 92 -15.47 29.30 12.00
N GLY A 93 -14.94 28.41 11.16
CA GLY A 93 -14.38 27.13 11.62
C GLY A 93 -15.42 26.23 12.28
N GLU A 94 -16.69 26.34 11.88
CA GLU A 94 -17.76 25.49 12.42
C GLU A 94 -17.47 24.03 12.02
N MET A 95 -17.10 23.20 13.00
CA MET A 95 -16.79 21.77 12.76
C MET A 95 -18.03 20.87 12.73
N HIS A 96 -19.15 21.36 13.24
CA HIS A 96 -20.42 20.65 13.27
C HIS A 96 -21.44 21.43 12.45
N ALA A 97 -21.93 20.81 11.37
CA ALA A 97 -23.03 21.36 10.59
C ALA A 97 -24.35 21.22 11.36
N ASP A 98 -25.03 22.33 11.63
CA ASP A 98 -26.41 22.32 12.14
C ASP A 98 -27.34 21.82 11.02
N ASP A 99 -27.82 20.59 11.16
CA ASP A 99 -28.68 19.89 10.18
C ASP A 99 -30.00 20.64 9.91
N LYS A 100 -30.51 21.41 10.88
CA LYS A 100 -31.72 22.22 10.73
C LYS A 100 -31.59 23.33 9.69
N THR A 101 -30.38 23.70 9.30
CA THR A 101 -30.11 24.73 8.28
C THR A 101 -30.24 24.22 6.84
N MET A 102 -30.29 22.89 6.65
CA MET A 102 -30.32 22.20 5.35
C MET A 102 -29.18 22.65 4.42
N ILE A 103 -28.02 23.01 4.97
CA ILE A 103 -26.88 23.51 4.20
C ILE A 103 -26.34 22.43 3.27
N MET A 104 -26.32 21.16 3.69
CA MET A 104 -25.89 20.04 2.86
C MET A 104 -26.78 19.86 1.63
N GLU A 105 -28.11 19.81 1.80
CA GLU A 105 -29.07 19.62 0.71
C GLU A 105 -29.03 20.78 -0.28
N LYS A 106 -28.89 22.01 0.22
CA LYS A 106 -28.74 23.20 -0.64
C LYS A 106 -27.40 23.20 -1.37
N THR A 107 -26.33 22.67 -0.77
CA THR A 107 -25.03 22.50 -1.41
C THR A 107 -25.08 21.46 -2.53
N ILE A 108 -25.75 20.33 -2.30
CA ILE A 108 -25.98 19.29 -3.31
C ILE A 108 -26.77 19.86 -4.50
N GLN A 109 -27.85 20.61 -4.24
CA GLN A 109 -28.64 21.27 -5.29
C GLN A 109 -27.82 22.27 -6.10
N LEU A 110 -26.98 23.07 -5.43
CA LEU A 110 -26.06 24.02 -6.06
C LEU A 110 -25.04 23.30 -6.97
N VAL A 111 -24.42 22.23 -6.48
CA VAL A 111 -23.45 21.43 -7.23
C VAL A 111 -24.10 20.76 -8.44
N ALA A 112 -25.30 20.18 -8.28
CA ALA A 112 -26.00 19.46 -9.33
C ALA A 112 -26.44 20.36 -10.51
N ARG A 113 -26.66 21.67 -10.26
CA ARG A 113 -27.06 22.64 -11.29
C ARG A 113 -25.91 23.18 -12.13
N LEU A 114 -24.68 23.16 -11.61
CA LEU A 114 -23.53 23.67 -12.35
C LEU A 114 -23.21 22.78 -13.56
N PRO A 115 -22.68 23.35 -14.66
CA PRO A 115 -22.36 22.57 -15.85
C PRO A 115 -21.27 21.54 -15.54
N GLY A 116 -21.43 20.32 -16.06
CA GLY A 116 -20.41 19.28 -15.97
C GLY A 116 -19.02 19.79 -16.37
N SER A 117 -17.99 19.33 -15.64
CA SER A 117 -16.58 19.75 -15.75
C SER A 117 -16.26 21.22 -15.37
N SER A 118 -17.18 21.93 -14.70
CA SER A 118 -16.91 23.26 -14.12
C SER A 118 -15.90 23.21 -12.96
N LYS A 119 -14.95 24.17 -12.95
CA LYS A 119 -13.98 24.33 -11.84
C LYS A 119 -14.67 24.54 -10.49
N ARG A 120 -15.78 25.28 -10.49
CA ARG A 120 -16.50 25.62 -9.26
C ARG A 120 -17.39 24.49 -8.79
N GLN A 121 -18.00 23.74 -9.72
CA GLN A 121 -18.70 22.51 -9.40
C GLN A 121 -17.73 21.52 -8.75
N GLU A 122 -16.57 21.28 -9.36
CA GLU A 122 -15.55 20.37 -8.82
C GLU A 122 -15.04 20.83 -7.46
N LYS A 123 -14.80 22.14 -7.28
CA LYS A 123 -14.38 22.68 -5.98
C LYS A 123 -15.44 22.49 -4.90
N LEU A 124 -16.71 22.75 -5.20
CA LEU A 124 -17.82 22.55 -4.26
C LEU A 124 -18.08 21.06 -4.00
N THR A 125 -17.94 20.21 -5.03
CA THR A 125 -18.04 18.76 -4.91
C THR A 125 -16.94 18.22 -4.02
N ASN A 126 -15.69 18.66 -4.19
CA ASN A 126 -14.59 18.25 -3.35
C ASN A 126 -14.76 18.74 -1.91
N ILE A 127 -15.24 19.97 -1.69
CA ILE A 127 -15.58 20.44 -0.33
C ILE A 127 -16.62 19.53 0.32
N PHE A 128 -17.65 19.13 -0.43
CA PHE A 128 -18.69 18.22 0.06
C PHE A 128 -18.18 16.80 0.30
N ILE A 129 -17.34 16.27 -0.61
CA ILE A 129 -16.68 14.97 -0.43
C ILE A 129 -15.77 15.01 0.79
N ASP A 130 -14.97 16.06 0.97
CA ASP A 130 -14.10 16.24 2.12
C ASP A 130 -14.93 16.26 3.41
N GLU A 131 -16.06 16.97 3.44
CA GLU A 131 -16.95 17.01 4.59
C GLU A 131 -17.53 15.63 4.92
N LEU A 132 -17.99 14.88 3.91
CA LEU A 132 -18.47 13.50 4.10
C LEU A 132 -17.36 12.54 4.50
N TRP A 133 -16.20 12.64 3.87
CA TRP A 133 -15.05 11.78 4.12
C TRP A 133 -14.51 12.01 5.54
N TYR A 134 -14.26 13.26 5.92
CA TYR A 134 -13.77 13.58 7.27
C TYR A 134 -14.86 13.54 8.35
N SER A 135 -16.13 13.28 8.00
CA SER A 135 -17.17 12.98 8.99
C SER A 135 -17.08 11.56 9.57
N LEU A 136 -16.28 10.68 8.94
CA LEU A 136 -16.03 9.32 9.40
C LEU A 136 -14.55 9.14 9.73
N ASP A 137 -14.28 8.36 10.78
CA ASP A 137 -12.91 7.93 11.08
C ASP A 137 -12.41 6.99 9.96
N HIS A 138 -11.22 7.32 9.44
CA HIS A 138 -10.60 6.58 8.36
C HIS A 138 -9.17 6.17 8.72
N PRO A 139 -8.88 4.86 8.82
CA PRO A 139 -9.79 3.70 8.77
C PRO A 139 -10.70 3.59 10.03
N PRO A 140 -11.78 2.79 9.99
CA PRO A 140 -12.64 2.59 11.16
C PRO A 140 -11.84 2.05 12.35
N LEU A 141 -12.06 2.61 13.54
CA LEU A 141 -11.35 2.25 14.77
C LEU A 141 -12.09 1.20 15.63
N LEU A 142 -13.34 0.88 15.28
CA LEU A 142 -14.18 -0.07 16.01
C LEU A 142 -14.50 -1.30 15.16
N TYR A 143 -14.20 -2.49 15.68
CA TYR A 143 -14.46 -3.78 15.02
C TYR A 143 -15.31 -4.67 15.93
N MET A 144 -16.17 -5.50 15.32
CA MET A 144 -16.99 -6.46 16.05
C MET A 144 -16.24 -7.79 16.22
N GLY A 145 -16.30 -8.37 17.42
CA GLY A 145 -15.70 -9.66 17.76
C GLY A 145 -15.25 -9.70 19.22
N ASP A 146 -15.23 -10.89 19.83
CA ASP A 146 -14.88 -11.04 21.26
C ASP A 146 -13.47 -10.50 21.57
N GLN A 147 -12.53 -10.64 20.63
CA GLN A 147 -11.16 -10.12 20.74
C GLN A 147 -11.05 -8.59 20.78
N PHE A 148 -12.08 -7.87 20.30
CA PHE A 148 -12.14 -6.40 20.27
C PHE A 148 -13.10 -5.84 21.32
N ARG A 149 -13.91 -6.72 21.95
CA ARG A 149 -14.89 -6.35 22.98
C ARG A 149 -14.23 -6.00 24.31
N PHE A 150 -13.16 -6.71 24.66
CA PHE A 150 -12.38 -6.48 25.87
C PHE A 150 -10.88 -6.45 25.55
N ARG A 151 -10.10 -5.78 26.40
CA ARG A 151 -8.63 -5.76 26.27
C ARG A 151 -8.06 -7.15 26.50
N GLN A 152 -7.28 -7.64 25.55
CA GLN A 152 -6.56 -8.90 25.71
C GLN A 152 -5.55 -8.81 26.87
N ALA A 153 -5.24 -9.94 27.51
CA ALA A 153 -4.32 -9.98 28.65
C ALA A 153 -2.88 -9.59 28.26
N ASP A 154 -2.49 -9.83 27.01
CA ASP A 154 -1.19 -9.46 26.44
C ASP A 154 -1.18 -8.08 25.78
N GLY A 155 -2.30 -7.35 25.80
CA GLY A 155 -2.45 -6.06 25.11
C GLY A 155 -2.60 -6.15 23.59
N SER A 156 -2.63 -7.34 22.99
CA SER A 156 -2.87 -7.50 21.56
C SER A 156 -4.27 -7.01 21.15
N ASN A 157 -4.43 -6.70 19.86
CA ASN A 157 -5.67 -6.21 19.25
C ASN A 157 -6.19 -4.87 19.81
N ASN A 158 -5.43 -4.18 20.67
CA ASN A 158 -5.79 -2.85 21.14
C ASN A 158 -5.74 -1.80 20.00
N ASN A 159 -4.89 -2.04 18.99
CA ASN A 159 -5.03 -1.41 17.67
C ASN A 159 -5.49 -2.49 16.67
N PRO A 160 -6.71 -2.39 16.11
CA PRO A 160 -7.23 -3.40 15.18
C PRO A 160 -6.43 -3.53 13.87
N LEU A 161 -5.77 -2.47 13.42
CA LEU A 161 -4.99 -2.44 12.17
C LEU A 161 -3.56 -2.92 12.39
N MET A 162 -3.07 -2.77 13.62
CA MET A 162 -1.76 -3.24 14.06
C MET A 162 -1.94 -4.10 15.32
N PRO A 163 -2.45 -5.34 15.20
CA PRO A 163 -2.80 -6.17 16.36
C PRO A 163 -1.67 -6.44 17.35
N LYS A 164 -0.41 -6.37 16.90
CA LYS A 164 0.78 -6.56 17.74
C LYS A 164 1.34 -5.26 18.32
N LEU A 165 0.79 -4.10 17.96
CA LEU A 165 1.28 -2.82 18.49
C LEU A 165 1.14 -2.83 20.00
N GLY A 166 2.25 -2.62 20.72
CA GLY A 166 2.27 -2.57 22.18
C GLY A 166 1.89 -3.88 22.88
N ALA A 167 1.79 -5.00 22.16
CA ALA A 167 1.51 -6.29 22.77
C ALA A 167 2.75 -6.83 23.51
N ALA A 168 2.56 -7.63 24.54
CA ALA A 168 3.61 -8.38 25.21
C ALA A 168 4.35 -9.31 24.23
N GLY A 169 5.64 -9.54 24.48
CA GLY A 169 6.52 -10.34 23.62
C GLY A 169 6.91 -9.64 22.31
N THR A 170 6.78 -8.31 22.23
CA THR A 170 7.15 -7.54 21.03
C THR A 170 8.40 -6.68 21.24
N PRO A 171 9.14 -6.32 20.17
CA PRO A 171 10.35 -5.52 20.30
C PRO A 171 10.10 -4.09 20.79
N TYR A 172 11.03 -3.56 21.58
CA TYR A 172 11.05 -2.14 21.95
C TYR A 172 11.19 -1.21 20.74
N SER A 173 10.46 -0.10 20.74
CA SER A 173 10.64 0.98 19.78
C SER A 173 11.87 1.84 20.10
N ARG A 174 12.62 2.26 19.08
CA ARG A 174 13.73 3.22 19.21
C ARG A 174 13.44 4.48 18.41
N SER A 175 13.53 5.64 19.06
CA SER A 175 13.31 6.95 18.43
C SER A 175 14.55 7.50 17.71
N CYS A 176 15.72 6.91 17.97
CA CYS A 176 17.00 7.32 17.40
C CYS A 176 17.67 6.18 16.65
N ARG A 177 18.40 6.49 15.58
CA ARG A 177 19.25 5.52 14.89
C ARG A 177 20.38 5.06 15.82
N PRO A 178 20.77 3.78 15.83
CA PRO A 178 21.95 3.34 16.55
C PRO A 178 23.19 4.13 16.09
N GLY A 179 23.92 4.71 17.05
CA GLY A 179 25.18 5.41 16.76
C GLY A 179 26.32 4.43 16.47
N VAL A 180 27.38 4.93 15.83
CA VAL A 180 28.64 4.18 15.69
C VAL A 180 29.28 4.06 17.06
N MET A 181 29.56 2.83 17.51
CA MET A 181 30.26 2.61 18.77
C MET A 181 31.67 3.23 18.66
N PRO A 182 32.06 4.16 19.56
CA PRO A 182 33.39 4.75 19.53
C PRO A 182 34.45 3.67 19.74
N LEU A 183 35.61 3.81 19.08
CA LEU A 183 36.71 2.83 19.13
C LEU A 183 37.46 2.81 20.47
N GLY A 184 37.16 3.73 21.39
CA GLY A 184 37.76 3.81 22.72
C GLY A 184 36.93 3.08 23.79
N ALA A 185 37.60 2.57 24.82
CA ALA A 185 36.91 2.00 25.98
C ALA A 185 36.05 3.08 26.67
N MET A 186 34.79 2.76 26.91
CA MET A 186 33.89 3.59 27.72
C MET A 186 34.34 3.55 29.19
N PRO A 187 34.05 4.60 30.00
CA PRO A 187 34.31 4.54 31.43
C PRO A 187 33.58 3.35 32.07
N ASP A 188 34.21 2.77 33.09
CA ASP A 188 33.61 1.68 33.85
C ASP A 188 32.26 2.13 34.48
N PRO A 189 31.17 1.35 34.34
CA PRO A 189 29.86 1.73 34.86
C PRO A 189 29.84 2.00 36.37
N GLU A 190 30.65 1.29 37.15
CA GLU A 190 30.75 1.50 38.61
C GLU A 190 31.39 2.84 38.92
N ALA A 191 32.44 3.22 38.19
CA ALA A 191 33.06 4.54 38.32
C ALA A 191 32.09 5.69 38.01
N ILE A 192 31.19 5.52 37.03
CA ILE A 192 30.13 6.51 36.74
C ILE A 192 29.11 6.55 37.89
N PHE A 193 28.70 5.40 38.41
CA PHE A 193 27.75 5.33 39.52
C PHE A 193 28.30 6.01 40.78
N GLU A 194 29.50 5.64 41.23
CA GLU A 194 30.13 6.22 42.43
C GLU A 194 30.47 7.71 42.23
N GLY A 195 30.91 8.10 41.04
CA GLY A 195 31.29 9.48 40.77
C GLY A 195 30.12 10.45 40.59
N ILE A 196 28.94 9.97 40.16
CA ILE A 196 27.82 10.85 39.74
C ILE A 196 26.50 10.52 40.46
N MET A 197 26.18 9.24 40.67
CA MET A 197 24.85 8.81 41.15
C MET A 197 24.82 8.45 42.64
N ALA A 198 25.95 8.05 43.23
CA ALA A 198 26.04 7.72 44.64
C ALA A 198 25.67 8.93 45.50
N ARG A 199 24.89 8.67 46.57
CA ARG A 199 24.30 9.73 47.40
C ARG A 199 25.01 9.83 48.74
N ASP A 200 25.76 10.91 48.96
CA ASP A 200 26.42 11.19 50.24
C ASP A 200 25.45 11.60 51.36
N LYS A 201 24.43 12.39 51.03
CA LYS A 201 23.43 12.89 51.98
C LYS A 201 22.05 12.94 51.34
N PHE A 202 21.01 12.74 52.16
CA PHE A 202 19.64 12.91 51.71
C PHE A 202 19.36 14.39 51.40
N ILE A 203 18.90 14.65 50.17
CA ILE A 203 18.42 15.96 49.74
C ILE A 203 16.91 15.86 49.56
N LYS A 204 16.17 16.61 50.36
CA LYS A 204 14.71 16.66 50.27
C LYS A 204 14.29 17.32 48.95
N ASN A 205 13.32 16.72 48.26
CA ASN A 205 12.75 17.33 47.06
C ASN A 205 12.12 18.70 47.41
N PRO A 206 12.50 19.80 46.75
CA PRO A 206 11.98 21.16 47.05
C PRO A 206 10.46 21.28 47.01
N ASN A 207 9.78 20.44 46.21
CA ASN A 207 8.33 20.44 46.05
C ASN A 207 7.62 19.57 47.10
N ASN A 208 8.35 19.05 48.10
CA ASN A 208 7.84 18.16 49.15
C ASN A 208 7.15 16.89 48.61
N VAL A 209 7.65 16.37 47.49
CA VAL A 209 7.16 15.12 46.90
C VAL A 209 7.34 13.96 47.88
N SER A 210 6.26 13.20 48.10
CA SER A 210 6.28 12.02 48.98
C SER A 210 6.77 10.77 48.23
N SER A 211 7.17 9.74 48.99
CA SER A 211 7.56 8.45 48.42
C SER A 211 6.44 7.73 47.65
N ILE A 212 5.18 8.14 47.84
CA ILE A 212 4.03 7.59 47.09
C ILE A 212 4.19 7.85 45.59
N LEU A 213 4.76 9.00 45.18
CA LEU A 213 5.03 9.27 43.76
C LEU A 213 5.91 8.16 43.17
N TRP A 214 6.97 7.78 43.89
CA TRP A 214 7.90 6.76 43.44
C TRP A 214 7.28 5.37 43.47
N TYR A 215 6.44 5.05 44.45
CA TYR A 215 5.70 3.79 44.47
C TYR A 215 4.77 3.66 43.26
N TRP A 216 4.07 4.74 42.92
CA TRP A 216 3.21 4.80 41.74
C TRP A 216 4.03 4.69 40.45
N ALA A 217 5.15 5.41 40.35
CA ALA A 217 6.07 5.31 39.22
C ALA A 217 6.57 3.87 39.03
N THR A 218 6.89 3.16 40.11
CA THR A 218 7.29 1.75 40.03
C THR A 218 6.19 0.88 39.42
N ILE A 219 4.92 1.09 39.77
CA ILE A 219 3.79 0.38 39.14
C ILE A 219 3.73 0.71 37.65
N ILE A 220 3.77 1.99 37.26
CA ILE A 220 3.75 2.41 35.85
C ILE A 220 4.89 1.78 35.05
N ILE A 221 6.11 1.79 35.62
CA ILE A 221 7.30 1.23 34.96
C ILE A 221 7.13 -0.28 34.74
N HIS A 222 6.65 -1.01 35.74
CA HIS A 222 6.48 -2.46 35.63
C HIS A 222 5.25 -2.86 34.81
N ASP A 223 4.28 -1.96 34.68
CA ASP A 223 3.15 -2.11 33.77
C ASP A 223 3.60 -2.02 32.31
N LEU A 224 4.42 -1.01 31.99
CA LEU A 224 4.88 -0.74 30.63
C LEU A 224 6.08 -1.59 30.20
N PHE A 225 6.92 -2.01 31.14
CA PHE A 225 8.25 -2.56 30.84
C PHE A 225 8.57 -3.85 31.57
N TRP A 226 9.01 -4.83 30.79
CA TRP A 226 9.66 -6.05 31.24
C TRP A 226 10.66 -6.50 30.16
N THR A 227 11.93 -6.15 30.33
CA THR A 227 12.97 -6.61 29.40
C THR A 227 13.17 -8.11 29.53
N ASN A 228 13.04 -8.82 28.41
CA ASN A 228 13.24 -10.26 28.37
C ASN A 228 14.71 -10.63 28.69
N GLU A 229 14.90 -11.65 29.53
CA GLU A 229 16.23 -12.06 29.99
C GLU A 229 17.09 -12.71 28.90
N LYS A 230 16.45 -13.32 27.88
CA LYS A 230 17.14 -13.99 26.77
C LYS A 230 17.39 -13.06 25.60
N ASP A 231 16.48 -12.12 25.35
CA ASP A 231 16.63 -11.10 24.30
C ASP A 231 16.22 -9.72 24.83
N SER A 232 17.20 -8.88 25.12
CA SER A 232 16.99 -7.54 25.67
C SER A 232 16.27 -6.57 24.73
N ASN A 233 16.01 -6.96 23.48
CA ASN A 233 15.20 -6.17 22.56
C ASN A 233 13.69 -6.39 22.74
N ILE A 234 13.28 -7.43 23.46
CA ILE A 234 11.86 -7.80 23.65
C ILE A 234 11.32 -7.28 24.98
N ASN A 235 10.10 -6.76 24.93
CA ASN A 235 9.30 -6.42 26.10
C ASN A 235 8.29 -7.54 26.39
N ASP A 236 8.43 -8.24 27.52
CA ASP A 236 7.50 -9.28 27.97
C ASP A 236 6.21 -8.71 28.58
N SER A 237 6.13 -7.40 28.82
CA SER A 237 4.89 -6.72 29.24
C SER A 237 4.18 -6.06 28.06
N SER A 238 2.88 -5.79 28.24
CA SER A 238 2.17 -4.90 27.33
C SER A 238 2.75 -3.48 27.46
N SER A 239 2.81 -2.73 26.37
CA SER A 239 3.26 -1.32 26.39
C SER A 239 2.10 -0.36 26.66
N TYR A 240 1.07 -0.81 27.38
CA TYR A 240 -0.12 -0.06 27.71
C TYR A 240 -0.25 0.15 29.22
N LEU A 241 -0.95 1.22 29.61
CA LEU A 241 -1.34 1.44 30.99
C LEU A 241 -2.59 0.63 31.33
N ASP A 242 -2.47 -0.70 31.36
CA ASP A 242 -3.59 -1.61 31.55
C ASP A 242 -3.60 -2.30 32.93
N LEU A 243 -2.71 -1.88 33.84
CA LEU A 243 -2.55 -2.39 35.19
C LEU A 243 -2.19 -3.89 35.19
N SER A 244 -1.36 -4.30 34.24
CA SER A 244 -0.78 -5.64 34.15
C SER A 244 -0.02 -6.10 35.40
N PRO A 245 0.53 -5.24 36.30
CA PRO A 245 1.09 -5.73 37.55
C PRO A 245 0.06 -6.40 38.46
N LEU A 246 -1.20 -5.94 38.41
CA LEU A 246 -2.31 -6.57 39.12
C LEU A 246 -2.85 -7.78 38.35
N TYR A 247 -3.15 -7.60 37.06
CA TYR A 247 -3.91 -8.57 36.26
C TYR A 247 -3.06 -9.57 35.46
N GLY A 248 -1.76 -9.34 35.30
CA GLY A 248 -0.87 -10.11 34.44
C GLY A 248 -0.82 -9.61 32.99
N HIS A 249 0.26 -9.97 32.30
CA HIS A 249 0.57 -9.65 30.90
C HIS A 249 0.29 -10.84 29.95
N SER A 250 -0.33 -11.91 30.46
CA SER A 250 -0.69 -13.09 29.69
C SER A 250 -1.98 -13.69 30.24
N GLN A 251 -2.68 -14.49 29.41
CA GLN A 251 -3.92 -15.12 29.86
C GLN A 251 -3.68 -16.07 31.03
N GLU A 252 -2.52 -16.75 31.07
CA GLU A 252 -2.14 -17.61 32.18
C GLU A 252 -1.96 -16.82 33.48
N ALA A 253 -1.22 -15.71 33.44
CA ALA A 253 -1.01 -14.86 34.60
C ALA A 253 -2.33 -14.27 35.13
N GLN A 254 -3.20 -13.86 34.20
CA GLN A 254 -4.54 -13.36 34.53
C GLN A 254 -5.42 -14.42 35.16
N ASN A 255 -5.40 -15.64 34.64
CA ASN A 255 -6.10 -16.78 35.23
C ASN A 255 -5.55 -17.10 36.64
N GLY A 256 -4.24 -16.90 36.85
CA GLY A 256 -3.57 -17.13 38.13
C GLY A 256 -4.11 -16.29 39.28
N VAL A 257 -4.62 -15.08 39.01
CA VAL A 257 -5.16 -14.16 40.04
C VAL A 257 -6.68 -14.20 40.19
N ARG A 258 -7.41 -14.86 39.27
CA ARG A 258 -8.88 -14.93 39.29
C ARG A 258 -9.44 -16.03 40.18
N THR A 259 -10.65 -15.80 40.72
CA THR A 259 -11.44 -16.84 41.39
C THR A 259 -12.32 -17.64 40.43
N PHE A 260 -12.55 -17.11 39.22
CA PHE A 260 -13.57 -17.59 38.26
C PHE A 260 -14.98 -17.64 38.84
N LYS A 261 -15.26 -16.76 39.79
CA LYS A 261 -16.56 -16.61 40.42
C LYS A 261 -16.88 -15.13 40.62
N ASP A 262 -18.06 -14.73 40.16
CA ASP A 262 -18.63 -13.38 40.29
C ASP A 262 -17.68 -12.27 39.77
N GLY A 263 -16.81 -12.59 38.81
CA GLY A 263 -15.84 -11.69 38.22
C GLY A 263 -14.70 -11.27 39.14
N MET A 264 -14.46 -11.98 40.26
CA MET A 264 -13.55 -11.54 41.31
C MET A 264 -12.09 -12.00 41.13
N LEU A 265 -11.20 -11.22 41.74
CA LEU A 265 -9.81 -11.59 42.02
C LEU A 265 -9.69 -12.29 43.37
N LYS A 266 -8.67 -13.15 43.50
CA LYS A 266 -8.27 -13.74 44.80
C LYS A 266 -7.87 -12.60 45.75
N PRO A 267 -8.35 -12.61 47.01
CA PRO A 267 -8.10 -11.51 47.94
C PRO A 267 -6.61 -11.22 48.14
N ASP A 268 -6.24 -9.94 48.10
CA ASP A 268 -4.90 -9.43 48.40
C ASP A 268 -3.79 -10.09 47.55
N THR A 269 -4.09 -10.37 46.28
CA THR A 269 -3.13 -10.92 45.31
C THR A 269 -2.90 -9.99 44.13
N PHE A 270 -1.73 -10.13 43.49
CA PHE A 270 -1.37 -9.47 42.23
C PHE A 270 -0.47 -10.40 41.41
N ALA A 271 -0.41 -10.18 40.10
CA ALA A 271 0.22 -11.11 39.18
C ALA A 271 1.75 -10.98 39.12
N ASP A 272 2.28 -9.74 39.18
CA ASP A 272 3.70 -9.50 38.95
C ASP A 272 4.57 -9.69 40.19
N LYS A 273 5.33 -10.78 40.21
CA LYS A 273 6.22 -11.15 41.33
C LYS A 273 7.46 -10.26 41.44
N ARG A 274 7.86 -9.54 40.38
CA ARG A 274 9.05 -8.66 40.40
C ARG A 274 8.92 -7.57 41.47
N LEU A 275 7.67 -7.18 41.77
CA LEU A 275 7.36 -6.13 42.73
C LEU A 275 7.55 -6.53 44.20
N LEU A 276 7.76 -7.83 44.49
CA LEU A 276 8.08 -8.29 45.85
C LEU A 276 9.45 -7.80 46.33
N GLY A 277 10.37 -7.47 45.41
CA GLY A 277 11.67 -6.86 45.72
C GLY A 277 11.63 -5.33 45.85
N MET A 278 10.48 -4.71 45.59
CA MET A 278 10.31 -3.25 45.62
C MET A 278 9.86 -2.77 47.01
N PRO A 279 9.93 -1.46 47.31
CA PRO A 279 9.45 -0.94 48.58
C PRO A 279 7.99 -1.37 48.89
N PRO A 280 7.65 -1.72 50.15
CA PRO A 280 6.35 -2.31 50.49
C PRO A 280 5.14 -1.49 50.06
N GLY A 281 5.27 -0.17 49.98
CA GLY A 281 4.21 0.73 49.51
C GLY A 281 3.70 0.41 48.10
N VAL A 282 4.54 -0.16 47.24
CA VAL A 282 4.15 -0.61 45.89
C VAL A 282 3.14 -1.76 45.97
N CYS A 283 3.46 -2.78 46.77
CA CYS A 283 2.58 -3.93 46.98
C CYS A 283 1.27 -3.53 47.68
N THR A 284 1.33 -2.62 48.65
CA THR A 284 0.14 -2.09 49.33
C THR A 284 -0.84 -1.45 48.34
N LEU A 285 -0.35 -0.64 47.40
CA LEU A 285 -1.20 0.00 46.39
C LEU A 285 -1.85 -1.04 45.46
N LEU A 286 -1.14 -2.09 45.07
CA LEU A 286 -1.72 -3.18 44.26
C LEU A 286 -2.80 -3.95 45.01
N VAL A 287 -2.62 -4.20 46.31
CA VAL A 287 -3.65 -4.79 47.16
C VAL A 287 -4.88 -3.88 47.26
N MET A 288 -4.69 -2.56 47.36
CA MET A 288 -5.81 -1.62 47.31
C MET A 288 -6.57 -1.69 45.98
N PHE A 289 -5.88 -1.80 44.85
CA PHE A 289 -6.53 -2.01 43.55
C PHE A 289 -7.23 -3.37 43.43
N ASN A 290 -6.67 -4.44 43.98
CA ASN A 290 -7.33 -5.75 44.06
C ASN A 290 -8.67 -5.64 44.80
N ARG A 291 -8.66 -5.02 45.99
CA ARG A 291 -9.88 -4.80 46.78
C ARG A 291 -10.87 -3.90 46.06
N PHE A 292 -10.40 -2.86 45.38
CA PHE A 292 -11.23 -1.99 44.56
C PHE A 292 -11.89 -2.74 43.40
N HIS A 293 -11.15 -3.58 42.68
CA HIS A 293 -11.70 -4.43 41.62
C HIS A 293 -12.85 -5.30 42.15
N ASN A 294 -12.63 -6.01 43.28
CA ASN A 294 -13.65 -6.87 43.88
C ASN A 294 -14.89 -6.07 44.34
N HIS A 295 -14.68 -4.86 44.85
CA HIS A 295 -15.77 -3.94 45.17
C HIS A 295 -16.56 -3.54 43.91
N VAL A 296 -15.88 -3.21 42.81
CA VAL A 296 -16.52 -2.86 41.53
C VAL A 296 -17.30 -4.04 40.97
N ALA A 297 -16.72 -5.24 40.92
CA ALA A 297 -17.38 -6.44 40.41
C ALA A 297 -18.69 -6.73 41.18
N ALA A 298 -18.65 -6.63 42.51
CA ALA A 298 -19.83 -6.80 43.35
C ALA A 298 -20.93 -5.76 43.06
N ASN A 299 -20.56 -4.49 42.89
CA ASN A 299 -21.52 -3.42 42.59
C ASN A 299 -22.11 -3.56 41.18
N LEU A 300 -21.30 -3.93 40.17
CA LEU A 300 -21.79 -4.18 38.80
C LEU A 300 -22.85 -5.29 38.79
N ALA A 301 -22.60 -6.38 39.51
CA ALA A 301 -23.54 -7.48 39.66
C ALA A 301 -24.80 -7.10 40.44
N ALA A 302 -24.68 -6.23 41.46
CA ALA A 302 -25.81 -5.77 42.28
C ALA A 302 -26.72 -4.79 41.55
N ILE A 303 -26.15 -3.84 40.80
CA ILE A 303 -26.90 -2.82 40.05
C ILE A 303 -27.52 -3.44 38.78
N ASN A 304 -26.75 -4.25 38.04
CA ASN A 304 -27.17 -4.95 36.83
C ASN A 304 -28.02 -4.08 35.87
N GLU A 305 -27.52 -2.89 35.56
CA GLU A 305 -28.22 -1.94 34.70
C GLU A 305 -28.55 -2.56 33.33
N ALA A 306 -29.78 -2.32 32.85
CA ALA A 306 -30.31 -2.89 31.61
C ALA A 306 -30.22 -4.42 31.51
N ASN A 307 -30.11 -5.12 32.64
CA ASN A 307 -29.94 -6.56 32.72
C ASN A 307 -28.70 -7.09 31.97
N ARG A 308 -27.62 -6.29 31.95
CA ARG A 308 -26.36 -6.62 31.26
C ARG A 308 -25.64 -7.84 31.84
N PHE A 309 -25.74 -8.07 33.15
CA PHE A 309 -25.11 -9.15 33.91
C PHE A 309 -26.18 -10.10 34.48
N ALA A 310 -27.07 -10.59 33.62
CA ALA A 310 -28.11 -11.54 34.04
C ALA A 310 -27.47 -12.85 34.54
N LYS A 311 -27.83 -13.26 35.77
CA LYS A 311 -27.43 -14.58 36.28
C LYS A 311 -28.10 -15.69 35.47
N PRO A 312 -27.39 -16.79 35.15
CA PRO A 312 -27.99 -17.92 34.45
C PRO A 312 -29.22 -18.46 35.19
N PRO A 313 -30.31 -18.82 34.47
CA PRO A 313 -31.52 -19.29 35.11
C PRO A 313 -31.29 -20.66 35.77
N PRO A 314 -31.91 -20.96 36.93
CA PRO A 314 -31.75 -22.23 37.64
C PRO A 314 -32.17 -23.46 36.82
N SER A 315 -32.99 -23.26 35.78
CA SER A 315 -33.46 -24.30 34.87
C SER A 315 -32.42 -24.75 33.84
N LEU A 316 -31.34 -23.98 33.64
CA LEU A 316 -30.26 -24.32 32.72
C LEU A 316 -29.37 -25.39 33.37
N GLN A 317 -29.11 -26.50 32.68
CA GLN A 317 -28.29 -27.61 33.20
C GLN A 317 -27.19 -28.03 32.23
N GLY A 318 -26.25 -28.83 32.72
CA GLY A 318 -25.14 -29.39 31.92
C GLY A 318 -24.21 -28.33 31.34
N ASP A 319 -23.69 -28.59 30.15
CA ASP A 319 -22.69 -27.74 29.48
C ASP A 319 -23.19 -26.33 29.19
N ALA A 320 -24.49 -26.17 28.91
CA ALA A 320 -25.10 -24.87 28.68
C ALA A 320 -25.06 -23.99 29.95
N ALA A 321 -25.27 -24.59 31.13
CA ALA A 321 -25.18 -23.89 32.40
C ALA A 321 -23.73 -23.47 32.70
N ALA A 322 -22.77 -24.38 32.49
CA ALA A 322 -21.36 -24.08 32.67
C ALA A 322 -20.90 -22.94 31.75
N ALA A 323 -21.29 -22.96 30.47
CA ALA A 323 -20.98 -21.89 29.52
C ALA A 323 -21.60 -20.55 29.91
N ALA A 324 -22.85 -20.54 30.39
CA ALA A 324 -23.53 -19.33 30.82
C ALA A 324 -22.89 -18.73 32.09
N TRP A 325 -22.52 -19.55 33.07
CA TRP A 325 -21.81 -19.09 34.27
C TRP A 325 -20.41 -18.58 33.95
N LYS A 326 -19.70 -19.26 33.04
CA LYS A 326 -18.39 -18.79 32.54
C LYS A 326 -18.52 -17.43 31.86
N LYS A 327 -19.54 -17.24 31.02
CA LYS A 327 -19.80 -15.95 30.37
C LYS A 327 -20.12 -14.85 31.39
N TYR A 328 -20.98 -15.14 32.36
CA TYR A 328 -21.33 -14.20 33.43
C TYR A 328 -20.10 -13.74 34.23
N ASP A 329 -19.25 -14.69 34.64
CA ASP A 329 -17.99 -14.38 35.34
C ASP A 329 -17.05 -13.53 34.48
N GLU A 330 -16.86 -13.91 33.21
CA GLU A 330 -15.97 -13.22 32.28
C GLU A 330 -16.41 -11.77 32.01
N GLU A 331 -17.70 -11.55 31.77
CA GLU A 331 -18.22 -10.21 31.48
C GLU A 331 -18.12 -9.28 32.70
N LEU A 332 -18.35 -9.80 33.91
CA LEU A 332 -18.15 -9.05 35.15
C LEU A 332 -16.67 -8.74 35.37
N PHE A 333 -15.80 -9.75 35.25
CA PHE A 333 -14.36 -9.60 35.42
C PHE A 333 -13.79 -8.55 34.47
N GLN A 334 -14.07 -8.66 33.16
CA GLN A 334 -13.52 -7.74 32.17
C GLN A 334 -14.07 -6.32 32.35
N THR A 335 -15.35 -6.17 32.73
CA THR A 335 -15.92 -4.84 32.99
C THR A 335 -15.31 -4.22 34.25
N ALA A 336 -15.17 -4.98 35.34
CA ALA A 336 -14.52 -4.51 36.56
C ALA A 336 -13.02 -4.17 36.34
N ARG A 337 -12.33 -4.97 35.51
CA ARG A 337 -10.96 -4.70 35.05
C ARG A 337 -10.88 -3.36 34.32
N LEU A 338 -11.75 -3.12 33.33
CA LEU A 338 -11.76 -1.85 32.59
C LEU A 338 -12.02 -0.64 33.49
N VAL A 339 -12.96 -0.73 34.44
CA VAL A 339 -13.23 0.37 35.39
C VAL A 339 -12.03 0.63 36.29
N THR A 340 -11.40 -0.43 36.81
CA THR A 340 -10.23 -0.32 37.69
C THR A 340 -9.01 0.22 36.96
N SER A 341 -8.73 -0.28 35.74
CA SER A 341 -7.66 0.25 34.89
C SER A 341 -7.96 1.70 34.49
N GLY A 342 -9.23 2.06 34.25
CA GLY A 342 -9.66 3.44 34.02
C GLY A 342 -9.36 4.37 35.21
N LEU A 343 -9.61 3.93 36.44
CA LEU A 343 -9.23 4.66 37.65
C LEU A 343 -7.71 4.85 37.74
N TYR A 344 -6.94 3.78 37.50
CA TYR A 344 -5.49 3.82 37.50
C TYR A 344 -4.92 4.79 36.44
N ILE A 345 -5.45 4.77 35.21
CA ILE A 345 -5.07 5.71 34.15
C ILE A 345 -5.45 7.14 34.58
N ASN A 346 -6.64 7.34 35.14
CA ASN A 346 -7.09 8.67 35.54
C ASN A 346 -6.20 9.27 36.63
N ILE A 347 -5.86 8.51 37.68
CA ILE A 347 -4.90 8.95 38.71
C ILE A 347 -3.53 9.22 38.07
N THR A 348 -3.12 8.41 37.09
CA THR A 348 -1.84 8.61 36.39
C THR A 348 -1.82 9.94 35.62
N LEU A 349 -2.87 10.24 34.84
CA LEU A 349 -2.92 11.44 34.00
C LEU A 349 -3.24 12.72 34.79
N VAL A 350 -4.09 12.61 35.81
CA VAL A 350 -4.57 13.76 36.55
C VAL A 350 -3.70 14.03 37.77
N ASP A 351 -3.29 13.04 38.56
CA ASP A 351 -2.55 13.30 39.80
C ASP A 351 -1.03 13.11 39.63
N TYR A 352 -0.61 12.00 39.02
CA TYR A 352 0.80 11.66 38.87
C TYR A 352 1.51 12.60 37.87
N VAL A 353 0.95 12.80 36.68
CA VAL A 353 1.54 13.70 35.66
C VAL A 353 1.65 15.13 36.19
N ARG A 354 0.62 15.65 36.86
CA ARG A 354 0.67 16.98 37.48
C ARG A 354 1.82 17.12 38.48
N ASN A 355 2.14 16.06 39.23
CA ASN A 355 3.23 16.09 40.19
C ASN A 355 4.61 16.13 39.50
N ILE A 356 4.82 15.33 38.43
CA ILE A 356 6.11 15.31 37.72
C ILE A 356 6.42 16.62 36.98
N ILE A 357 5.40 17.35 36.52
CA ILE A 357 5.55 18.70 35.92
C ILE A 357 5.40 19.84 36.95
N ASN A 358 5.41 19.52 38.24
CA ASN A 358 5.41 20.48 39.34
C ASN A 358 4.17 21.40 39.42
N LEU A 359 2.99 20.87 39.12
CA LEU A 359 1.70 21.58 39.19
C LEU A 359 0.86 21.21 40.43
N ASN A 360 1.43 20.49 41.38
CA ASN A 360 0.74 20.00 42.58
C ASN A 360 0.57 21.07 43.68
N ARG A 361 1.09 22.29 43.50
CA ARG A 361 1.01 23.40 44.48
C ARG A 361 0.66 24.75 43.86
N VAL A 362 0.03 24.72 42.69
CA VAL A 362 -0.44 25.93 41.98
C VAL A 362 -1.91 25.78 41.64
N ASP A 363 -2.63 26.90 41.68
CA ASP A 363 -4.07 26.96 41.46
C ASP A 363 -4.37 27.02 39.95
N THR A 364 -4.29 25.86 39.30
CA THR A 364 -4.61 25.71 37.87
C THR A 364 -5.36 24.42 37.61
N GLU A 365 -6.44 24.51 36.84
CA GLU A 365 -7.17 23.35 36.33
C GLU A 365 -6.47 22.69 35.15
N TRP A 366 -5.46 23.34 34.56
CA TRP A 366 -4.72 22.81 33.41
C TRP A 366 -3.92 21.56 33.77
N THR A 367 -4.05 20.50 32.98
CA THR A 367 -3.24 19.29 33.05
C THR A 367 -2.72 18.91 31.67
N LEU A 368 -1.57 18.24 31.62
CA LEU A 368 -1.05 17.66 30.39
C LEU A 368 -1.80 16.35 30.12
N ASP A 369 -2.94 16.44 29.42
CA ASP A 369 -3.70 15.26 29.00
C ASP A 369 -3.27 14.83 27.59
N PRO A 370 -2.53 13.71 27.45
CA PRO A 370 -2.10 13.20 26.16
C PRO A 370 -3.25 12.63 25.31
N ARG A 371 -4.49 12.59 25.84
CA ARG A 371 -5.70 12.16 25.12
C ARG A 371 -6.44 13.30 24.45
N GLN A 372 -6.01 14.56 24.61
CA GLN A 372 -6.68 15.67 23.94
C GLN A 372 -6.74 15.42 22.43
N GLU A 373 -7.94 15.54 21.85
CA GLU A 373 -8.21 15.51 20.41
C GLU A 373 -7.65 16.76 19.71
N ALA A 374 -6.44 17.21 20.05
CA ALA A 374 -5.68 18.03 19.14
C ALA A 374 -5.46 17.15 17.91
N GLY A 375 -6.16 17.47 16.81
CA GLY A 375 -6.12 16.70 15.58
C GLY A 375 -4.68 16.29 15.31
N VAL A 376 -4.48 14.98 15.08
CA VAL A 376 -3.17 14.30 15.04
C VAL A 376 -2.19 14.97 14.03
N ASP A 377 -2.69 15.89 13.22
CA ASP A 377 -2.02 16.65 12.16
C ASP A 377 -1.99 18.19 12.34
N VAL A 378 -2.46 18.76 13.46
CA VAL A 378 -2.45 20.23 13.65
C VAL A 378 -1.03 20.71 13.91
N GLY A 379 -0.37 21.18 12.84
CA GLY A 379 0.95 21.80 12.90
C GLY A 379 2.13 20.84 12.78
N THR A 380 1.90 19.54 12.63
CA THR A 380 2.92 18.55 12.28
C THR A 380 3.11 18.53 10.76
N ALA A 381 4.26 18.99 10.28
CA ALA A 381 4.66 18.72 8.90
C ALA A 381 4.74 17.19 8.71
N LYS A 382 4.25 16.68 7.55
CA LYS A 382 4.41 15.26 7.14
C LYS A 382 5.81 14.78 7.50
N GLY A 383 5.86 13.70 8.28
CA GLY A 383 7.03 13.25 9.02
C GLY A 383 8.32 13.04 8.23
N SER A 384 9.40 12.96 9.03
CA SER A 384 10.79 12.56 8.79
C SER A 384 11.33 12.61 7.35
N GLU A 385 12.41 13.38 7.19
CA GLU A 385 13.17 13.56 5.95
C GLU A 385 13.31 12.33 5.06
N ARG A 386 13.04 12.52 3.76
CA ARG A 386 13.26 11.57 2.67
C ARG A 386 14.71 11.07 2.70
N GLY A 387 14.91 9.78 2.95
CA GLY A 387 16.13 9.11 2.49
C GLY A 387 16.28 9.27 0.97
N LYS A 388 17.51 9.34 0.47
CA LYS A 388 17.78 9.32 -0.98
C LYS A 388 17.39 7.94 -1.52
N HIS A 389 16.19 7.82 -2.06
CA HIS A 389 15.71 6.59 -2.70
C HIS A 389 15.27 6.87 -4.14
N VAL A 390 15.38 5.89 -5.02
CA VAL A 390 14.80 5.94 -6.38
C VAL A 390 13.74 4.86 -6.50
N ASP A 391 12.65 5.15 -7.21
CA ASP A 391 11.75 4.09 -7.66
C ASP A 391 12.42 3.38 -8.84
N ILE A 392 12.99 2.20 -8.57
CA ILE A 392 13.81 1.49 -9.57
C ILE A 392 12.96 0.90 -10.70
N VAL A 393 11.67 0.67 -10.45
CA VAL A 393 10.75 0.13 -11.44
C VAL A 393 10.26 1.24 -12.34
N ARG A 394 9.64 2.27 -11.76
CA ARG A 394 9.01 3.36 -12.51
C ARG A 394 10.03 4.28 -13.16
N ASP A 395 11.00 4.77 -12.39
CA ASP A 395 11.87 5.88 -12.79
C ASP A 395 13.16 5.41 -13.48
N PHE A 396 13.44 4.10 -13.46
CA PHE A 396 14.61 3.51 -14.09
C PHE A 396 14.26 2.39 -15.07
N GLY A 397 13.74 1.25 -14.62
CA GLY A 397 13.48 0.08 -15.48
C GLY A 397 12.51 0.37 -16.62
N ASN A 398 11.33 0.93 -16.30
CA ASN A 398 10.32 1.29 -17.29
C ASN A 398 10.78 2.45 -18.18
N ALA A 399 11.40 3.47 -17.59
CA ALA A 399 11.87 4.66 -18.28
C ALA A 399 12.99 4.34 -19.30
N ALA A 400 13.97 3.52 -18.92
CA ALA A 400 15.10 3.14 -19.76
C ALA A 400 14.65 2.38 -21.03
N HIS A 401 13.77 1.38 -20.88
CA HIS A 401 13.21 0.68 -22.04
C HIS A 401 12.34 1.58 -22.91
N THR A 402 11.59 2.49 -22.30
CA THR A 402 10.78 3.48 -23.02
C THR A 402 11.66 4.39 -23.88
N ARG A 403 12.80 4.86 -23.33
CA ARG A 403 13.80 5.61 -24.10
C ARG A 403 14.36 4.76 -25.23
N PHE A 404 14.85 3.56 -24.92
CA PHE A 404 15.44 2.67 -25.91
C PHE A 404 14.50 2.43 -27.11
N ALA A 405 13.24 2.04 -26.85
CA ALA A 405 12.24 1.84 -27.89
C ALA A 405 11.93 3.14 -28.65
N ALA A 406 11.89 4.29 -27.98
CA ALA A 406 11.67 5.55 -28.66
C ALA A 406 12.80 5.93 -29.61
N HIS A 407 14.05 5.65 -29.22
CA HIS A 407 15.21 5.84 -30.09
C HIS A 407 15.20 4.84 -31.27
N VAL A 408 15.05 3.55 -31.00
CA VAL A 408 15.06 2.49 -32.04
C VAL A 408 13.90 2.64 -33.03
N PHE A 409 12.70 3.00 -32.57
CA PHE A 409 11.53 3.12 -33.43
C PHE A 409 11.19 4.55 -33.84
N ASN A 410 12.06 5.52 -33.50
CA ASN A 410 11.88 6.93 -33.81
C ASN A 410 10.50 7.46 -33.33
N ILE A 411 10.11 7.09 -32.10
CA ILE A 411 8.87 7.56 -31.45
C ILE A 411 9.15 8.93 -30.84
N PRO A 412 8.24 9.92 -30.96
CA PRO A 412 8.48 11.29 -30.49
C PRO A 412 8.41 11.42 -28.96
N LEU A 413 9.43 10.89 -28.28
CA LEU A 413 9.62 10.99 -26.84
C LEU A 413 10.24 12.33 -26.45
N LYS A 414 9.68 12.96 -25.42
CA LYS A 414 10.14 14.22 -24.85
C LYS A 414 11.10 13.95 -23.70
N THR A 415 12.34 14.40 -23.86
CA THR A 415 13.38 14.35 -22.84
C THR A 415 14.05 15.73 -22.71
N ARG A 416 15.08 15.86 -21.86
CA ARG A 416 15.89 17.08 -21.80
C ARG A 416 16.66 17.31 -23.10
N GLU A 417 17.12 16.23 -23.72
CA GLU A 417 17.87 16.20 -24.98
C GLU A 417 16.95 16.39 -26.20
N ASN A 418 15.69 15.97 -26.11
CA ASN A 418 14.65 16.21 -27.12
C ASN A 418 13.44 16.97 -26.55
N PRO A 419 13.53 18.30 -26.35
CA PRO A 419 12.43 19.08 -25.81
C PRO A 419 11.22 19.16 -26.77
N LYS A 420 11.41 18.83 -28.06
CA LYS A 420 10.37 18.83 -29.09
C LYS A 420 9.57 17.52 -29.16
N GLY A 421 9.86 16.52 -28.32
CA GLY A 421 9.05 15.31 -28.21
C GLY A 421 7.59 15.60 -27.84
N VAL A 422 6.70 14.65 -28.12
CA VAL A 422 5.25 14.75 -27.92
C VAL A 422 4.82 14.14 -26.59
N PHE A 423 5.35 12.96 -26.25
CA PHE A 423 5.00 12.19 -25.07
C PHE A 423 6.08 12.28 -24.01
N SER A 424 5.73 12.39 -22.73
CA SER A 424 6.69 12.10 -21.66
C SER A 424 7.01 10.61 -21.59
N GLU A 425 8.07 10.25 -20.86
CA GLU A 425 8.44 8.84 -20.63
C GLU A 425 7.29 8.05 -20.02
N HIS A 426 6.64 8.61 -19.00
CA HIS A 426 5.53 7.97 -18.34
C HIS A 426 4.28 7.88 -19.23
N GLU A 427 3.94 8.94 -19.99
CA GLU A 427 2.82 8.91 -20.95
C GLU A 427 3.02 7.81 -22.01
N LEU A 428 4.25 7.68 -22.53
CA LEU A 428 4.57 6.68 -23.54
C LEU A 428 4.52 5.26 -22.95
N TYR A 429 5.17 5.03 -21.80
CA TYR A 429 5.13 3.75 -21.11
C TYR A 429 3.69 3.30 -20.83
N THR A 430 2.88 4.17 -20.21
CA THR A 430 1.50 3.84 -19.85
C THR A 430 0.63 3.56 -21.07
N SER A 431 0.86 4.26 -22.20
CA SER A 431 0.16 3.98 -23.46
C SER A 431 0.55 2.61 -24.02
N LEU A 432 1.84 2.28 -24.03
CA LEU A 432 2.35 0.99 -24.50
C LEU A 432 1.90 -0.17 -23.60
N ALA A 433 1.93 0.01 -22.28
CA ALA A 433 1.43 -0.95 -21.30
C ALA A 433 -0.08 -1.20 -21.44
N ALA A 434 -0.88 -0.17 -21.71
CA ALA A 434 -2.31 -0.32 -21.98
C ALA A 434 -2.56 -1.14 -23.27
N VAL A 435 -1.80 -0.88 -24.34
CA VAL A 435 -1.84 -1.66 -25.58
C VAL A 435 -1.43 -3.11 -25.33
N TYR A 436 -0.33 -3.36 -24.62
CA TYR A 436 0.10 -4.70 -24.24
C TYR A 436 -1.00 -5.44 -23.47
N THR A 437 -1.53 -4.81 -22.42
CA THR A 437 -2.56 -5.42 -21.57
C THR A 437 -3.77 -5.81 -22.39
N THR A 438 -4.18 -4.97 -23.34
CA THR A 438 -5.35 -5.24 -24.18
C THR A 438 -5.13 -6.38 -25.17
N ILE A 439 -3.89 -6.58 -25.65
CA ILE A 439 -3.55 -7.61 -26.64
C ILE A 439 -3.25 -8.95 -25.97
N PHE A 440 -2.49 -8.94 -24.87
CA PHE A 440 -1.90 -10.13 -24.29
C PHE A 440 -2.49 -10.53 -22.93
N LEU A 441 -3.10 -9.60 -22.18
CA LEU A 441 -3.52 -9.80 -20.79
C LEU A 441 -4.95 -9.33 -20.49
N ASP A 442 -5.81 -9.27 -21.52
CA ASP A 442 -7.23 -8.92 -21.38
C ASP A 442 -8.03 -10.15 -20.95
N ILE A 443 -7.88 -10.53 -19.68
CA ILE A 443 -8.40 -11.79 -19.12
C ILE A 443 -9.72 -11.55 -18.37
N ASP A 444 -9.90 -10.38 -17.75
CA ASP A 444 -11.09 -10.06 -16.96
C ASP A 444 -12.22 -9.49 -17.85
N PRO A 445 -13.35 -10.21 -18.02
CA PRO A 445 -14.45 -9.74 -18.85
C PRO A 445 -15.15 -8.48 -18.32
N VAL A 446 -15.08 -8.19 -17.02
CA VAL A 446 -15.69 -7.01 -16.40
C VAL A 446 -14.89 -5.75 -16.72
N GLU A 447 -13.56 -5.84 -16.65
CA GLU A 447 -12.65 -4.73 -16.94
C GLU A 447 -12.34 -4.58 -18.45
N SER A 448 -12.65 -5.58 -19.27
CA SER A 448 -12.29 -5.61 -20.69
C SER A 448 -12.84 -4.42 -21.49
N PHE A 449 -14.13 -4.09 -21.32
CA PHE A 449 -14.74 -2.96 -22.04
C PHE A 449 -14.09 -1.60 -21.69
N PRO A 450 -13.99 -1.19 -20.41
CA PRO A 450 -13.35 0.07 -20.06
C PRO A 450 -11.85 0.09 -20.42
N LEU A 451 -11.14 -1.03 -20.29
CA LEU A 451 -9.75 -1.18 -20.74
C LEU A 451 -9.64 -0.90 -22.25
N ARG A 452 -10.43 -1.57 -23.08
CA ARG A 452 -10.42 -1.41 -24.54
C ARG A 452 -10.79 0.00 -24.96
N GLN A 453 -11.74 0.65 -24.30
CA GLN A 453 -12.11 2.03 -24.60
C GLN A 453 -10.93 2.98 -24.32
N LYS A 454 -10.31 2.87 -23.15
CA LYS A 454 -9.16 3.71 -22.77
C LYS A 454 -7.95 3.46 -23.67
N THR A 455 -7.63 2.19 -23.96
CA THR A 455 -6.55 1.82 -24.87
C THR A 455 -6.80 2.32 -26.29
N LYS A 456 -8.04 2.29 -26.78
CA LYS A 456 -8.39 2.81 -28.10
C LYS A 456 -8.07 4.31 -28.19
N GLU A 457 -8.41 5.09 -27.16
CA GLU A 457 -8.13 6.52 -27.11
C GLU A 457 -6.62 6.80 -27.14
N THR A 458 -5.84 6.15 -26.26
CA THR A 458 -4.39 6.36 -26.17
C THR A 458 -3.64 5.84 -27.40
N ALA A 459 -3.97 4.65 -27.88
CA ALA A 459 -3.39 4.05 -29.08
C ALA A 459 -3.67 4.88 -30.33
N THR A 460 -4.87 5.47 -30.46
CA THR A 460 -5.22 6.38 -31.58
C THR A 460 -4.26 7.56 -31.66
N VAL A 461 -3.98 8.20 -30.52
CA VAL A 461 -3.07 9.36 -30.46
C VAL A 461 -1.64 8.92 -30.74
N LEU A 462 -1.18 7.84 -30.10
CA LEU A 462 0.19 7.33 -30.24
C LEU A 462 0.47 6.86 -31.67
N GLY A 463 -0.39 6.03 -32.25
CA GLY A 463 -0.24 5.54 -33.61
C GLY A 463 -0.34 6.64 -34.66
N ALA A 464 -1.14 7.69 -34.45
CA ALA A 464 -1.16 8.86 -35.31
C ALA A 464 0.16 9.66 -35.25
N ALA A 465 0.77 9.80 -34.07
CA ALA A 465 2.07 10.43 -33.90
C ALA A 465 3.18 9.63 -34.61
N ILE A 466 3.23 8.32 -34.39
CA ILE A 466 4.21 7.42 -35.05
C ILE A 466 4.05 7.48 -36.57
N LYS A 467 2.81 7.37 -37.08
CA LYS A 467 2.51 7.48 -38.52
C LYS A 467 2.98 8.80 -39.11
N THR A 468 2.85 9.89 -38.35
CA THR A 468 3.33 11.21 -38.76
C THR A 468 4.85 11.20 -38.89
N THR A 469 5.58 10.70 -37.89
CA THR A 469 7.04 10.60 -37.93
C THR A 469 7.53 9.72 -39.08
N VAL A 470 6.89 8.56 -39.30
CA VAL A 470 7.20 7.66 -40.42
C VAL A 470 6.98 8.35 -41.77
N LYS A 471 5.87 9.08 -41.93
CA LYS A 471 5.56 9.81 -43.17
C LYS A 471 6.62 10.87 -43.48
N TYR A 472 7.04 11.68 -42.50
CA TYR A 472 8.06 12.72 -42.73
C TYR A 472 9.46 12.14 -42.96
N THR A 473 9.79 11.02 -42.28
CA THR A 473 11.01 10.26 -42.54
C THR A 473 11.05 9.75 -43.99
N LYS A 474 9.91 9.25 -44.50
CA LYS A 474 9.75 8.78 -45.88
C LYS A 474 9.83 9.91 -46.92
N SER A 475 9.17 11.04 -46.68
CA SER A 475 8.97 12.09 -47.69
C SER A 475 10.08 13.14 -47.77
N PHE A 476 10.73 13.50 -46.67
CA PHE A 476 11.64 14.66 -46.63
C PHE A 476 12.96 14.39 -45.89
N GLY A 477 13.17 13.18 -45.36
CA GLY A 477 14.31 12.87 -44.49
C GLY A 477 14.32 13.67 -43.18
N LEU A 478 13.23 14.37 -42.85
CA LEU A 478 13.12 15.31 -41.75
C LEU A 478 12.65 14.58 -40.47
N ARG A 479 13.43 14.70 -39.38
CA ARG A 479 13.08 14.18 -38.05
C ARG A 479 12.18 15.17 -37.30
N LEU A 480 10.87 15.09 -37.54
CA LEU A 480 9.89 15.95 -36.86
C LEU A 480 9.53 15.36 -35.49
N PHE A 481 9.69 16.15 -34.42
CA PHE A 481 9.43 15.78 -33.02
C PHE A 481 10.37 14.72 -32.39
N THR A 482 11.34 14.20 -33.14
CA THR A 482 12.33 13.23 -32.64
C THR A 482 13.72 13.85 -32.50
N GLY A 483 14.55 13.24 -31.65
CA GLY A 483 15.83 13.79 -31.20
C GLY A 483 16.96 13.79 -32.25
N ASN A 484 18.13 14.26 -31.80
CA ASN A 484 19.26 14.72 -32.61
C ASN A 484 19.84 13.67 -33.61
N THR A 485 20.53 14.14 -34.64
CA THR A 485 21.00 13.35 -35.80
C THR A 485 22.18 12.40 -35.53
N ASN A 486 22.81 12.46 -34.35
CA ASN A 486 24.07 11.76 -34.06
C ASN A 486 23.91 10.49 -33.19
N ASP A 487 22.68 10.09 -32.87
CA ASP A 487 22.43 8.83 -32.15
C ASP A 487 22.36 7.64 -33.13
N ALA A 488 23.15 6.60 -32.86
CA ALA A 488 23.23 5.39 -33.68
C ALA A 488 21.90 4.62 -33.68
N LEU A 489 21.20 4.54 -32.54
CA LEU A 489 19.92 3.85 -32.43
C LEU A 489 18.83 4.55 -33.25
N SER A 490 18.71 5.87 -33.12
CA SER A 490 17.80 6.68 -33.94
C SER A 490 18.09 6.57 -35.44
N THR A 491 19.37 6.43 -35.80
CA THR A 491 19.78 6.27 -37.21
C THR A 491 19.42 4.89 -37.74
N ALA A 492 19.60 3.83 -36.95
CA ALA A 492 19.13 2.50 -37.27
C ALA A 492 17.61 2.48 -37.48
N GLY A 493 16.84 3.12 -36.59
CA GLY A 493 15.38 3.26 -36.71
C GLY A 493 14.93 3.94 -38.00
N VAL A 494 15.57 5.07 -38.35
CA VAL A 494 15.29 5.77 -39.61
C VAL A 494 15.62 4.90 -40.82
N ASN A 495 16.73 4.15 -40.79
CA ASN A 495 17.12 3.27 -41.88
C ASN A 495 16.16 2.08 -42.01
N ALA A 496 15.69 1.51 -40.89
CA ALA A 496 14.66 0.48 -40.89
C ALA A 496 13.35 0.98 -41.51
N VAL A 497 12.88 2.18 -41.13
CA VAL A 497 11.70 2.80 -41.74
C VAL A 497 11.88 3.02 -43.25
N LYS A 498 13.06 3.47 -43.68
CA LYS A 498 13.37 3.64 -45.12
C LYS A 498 13.39 2.30 -45.86
N ALA A 499 13.96 1.25 -45.27
CA ALA A 499 13.99 -0.09 -45.85
C ALA A 499 12.58 -0.68 -46.00
N LEU A 500 11.75 -0.59 -44.96
CA LEU A 500 10.34 -1.00 -44.99
C LEU A 500 9.52 -0.19 -45.99
N ALA A 501 9.80 1.11 -46.13
CA ALA A 501 9.14 1.92 -47.14
C ALA A 501 9.54 1.53 -48.57
N LYS A 502 10.78 1.07 -48.78
CA LYS A 502 11.26 0.55 -50.07
C LYS A 502 10.67 -0.82 -50.42
N SER A 503 10.31 -1.64 -49.44
CA SER A 503 9.62 -2.92 -49.68
C SER A 503 8.13 -2.79 -50.03
N GLY A 504 7.61 -1.56 -50.15
CA GLY A 504 6.24 -1.28 -50.59
C GLY A 504 5.25 -0.99 -49.46
N LEU A 505 5.66 -1.06 -48.19
CA LEU A 505 4.76 -0.80 -47.06
C LEU A 505 4.37 0.69 -46.98
N SER A 506 3.09 0.94 -46.67
CA SER A 506 2.61 2.30 -46.45
C SER A 506 3.07 2.83 -45.10
N ALA A 507 3.03 4.16 -44.91
CA ALA A 507 3.32 4.76 -43.60
C ALA A 507 2.32 4.30 -42.52
N HIS A 508 1.12 3.88 -42.92
CA HIS A 508 0.14 3.30 -42.00
C HIS A 508 0.59 1.91 -41.56
N ASP A 509 0.96 1.03 -42.50
CA ASP A 509 1.35 -0.36 -42.20
C ASP A 509 2.61 -0.41 -41.34
N ILE A 510 3.60 0.45 -41.62
CA ILE A 510 4.82 0.55 -40.81
C ILE A 510 4.48 1.02 -39.38
N ALA A 511 3.62 2.02 -39.23
CA ALA A 511 3.32 2.58 -37.91
C ALA A 511 2.41 1.68 -37.07
N TRP A 512 1.31 1.19 -37.67
CA TRP A 512 0.25 0.45 -36.99
C TRP A 512 0.45 -1.05 -37.01
N GLY A 513 1.04 -1.60 -38.07
CA GLY A 513 1.28 -3.03 -38.22
C GLY A 513 2.60 -3.51 -37.63
N LEU A 514 3.61 -2.62 -37.53
CA LEU A 514 4.96 -3.00 -37.09
C LEU A 514 5.40 -2.22 -35.84
N ILE A 515 5.63 -0.92 -35.95
CA ILE A 515 6.28 -0.13 -34.88
C ILE A 515 5.47 -0.15 -33.58
N LEU A 516 4.18 0.21 -33.62
CA LEU A 516 3.36 0.29 -32.41
C LEU A 516 3.21 -1.08 -31.73
N PRO A 517 2.85 -2.18 -32.43
CA PRO A 517 2.79 -3.51 -31.81
C PRO A 517 4.13 -3.97 -31.23
N ILE A 518 5.25 -3.78 -31.94
CA ILE A 518 6.57 -4.19 -31.45
C ILE A 518 6.95 -3.38 -30.20
N ALA A 519 6.82 -2.06 -30.23
CA ALA A 519 7.11 -1.22 -29.07
C ALA A 519 6.21 -1.56 -27.87
N ALA A 520 4.93 -1.83 -28.13
CA ALA A 520 3.98 -2.22 -27.08
C ALA A 520 4.31 -3.60 -26.50
N ALA A 521 4.76 -4.55 -27.33
CA ALA A 521 5.18 -5.88 -26.89
C ALA A 521 6.45 -5.80 -26.03
N THR A 522 7.47 -5.04 -26.45
CA THR A 522 8.79 -5.02 -25.82
C THR A 522 8.86 -4.17 -24.55
N VAL A 523 8.36 -2.93 -24.56
CA VAL A 523 8.64 -1.99 -23.44
C VAL A 523 8.10 -2.47 -22.09
N PRO A 524 6.83 -2.89 -21.97
CA PRO A 524 6.27 -3.35 -20.70
C PRO A 524 6.81 -4.72 -20.28
N SER A 525 7.09 -5.62 -21.23
CA SER A 525 7.63 -6.95 -20.93
C SER A 525 9.01 -6.85 -20.31
N GLU A 526 9.91 -6.08 -20.91
CA GLU A 526 11.28 -5.97 -20.41
C GLU A 526 11.36 -5.23 -19.07
N GLY A 527 10.57 -4.16 -18.91
CA GLY A 527 10.44 -3.47 -17.61
C GLY A 527 9.99 -4.42 -16.50
N ARG A 528 9.06 -5.33 -16.82
CA ARG A 528 8.60 -6.38 -15.90
C ARG A 528 9.70 -7.41 -15.60
N LEU A 529 10.38 -7.95 -16.61
CA LEU A 529 11.45 -8.94 -16.42
C LEU A 529 12.57 -8.39 -15.54
N PHE A 530 13.01 -7.15 -15.83
CA PHE A 530 14.00 -6.45 -15.01
C PHE A 530 13.53 -6.29 -13.55
N ALA A 531 12.31 -5.78 -13.33
CA ALA A 531 11.79 -5.54 -12.00
C ALA A 531 11.66 -6.83 -11.18
N GLN A 532 11.20 -7.92 -11.81
CA GLN A 532 11.06 -9.23 -11.17
C GLN A 532 12.41 -9.84 -10.80
N ALA A 533 13.37 -9.81 -11.72
CA ALA A 533 14.70 -10.35 -11.48
C ALA A 533 15.43 -9.56 -10.38
N LEU A 534 15.32 -8.24 -10.39
CA LEU A 534 15.88 -7.38 -9.34
C LEU A 534 15.20 -7.61 -7.98
N ASP A 535 13.87 -7.71 -7.93
CA ASP A 535 13.12 -8.08 -6.71
C ASP A 535 13.68 -9.39 -6.14
N TRP A 536 13.87 -10.41 -6.98
CA TRP A 536 14.42 -11.69 -6.53
C TRP A 536 15.86 -11.57 -6.02
N TYR A 537 16.78 -10.88 -6.71
CA TYR A 537 18.15 -10.72 -6.22
C TYR A 537 18.23 -9.92 -4.91
N LEU A 538 17.30 -8.98 -4.68
CA LEU A 538 17.22 -8.21 -3.44
C LEU A 538 16.40 -8.91 -2.33
N SER A 539 16.03 -10.17 -2.53
CA SER A 539 15.44 -11.04 -1.49
C SER A 539 16.53 -11.75 -0.69
N PRO A 540 16.22 -12.31 0.50
CA PRO A 540 17.17 -13.15 1.23
C PRO A 540 17.76 -14.28 0.38
N GLU A 541 16.95 -14.91 -0.47
CA GLU A 541 17.33 -16.05 -1.31
C GLU A 541 18.33 -15.65 -2.41
N GLY A 542 18.12 -14.50 -3.04
CA GLY A 542 18.99 -14.00 -4.12
C GLY A 542 20.22 -13.22 -3.62
N SER A 543 20.20 -12.76 -2.37
CA SER A 543 21.25 -11.90 -1.79
C SER A 543 22.68 -12.47 -1.85
N PRO A 544 22.93 -13.80 -1.76
CA PRO A 544 24.29 -14.34 -1.84
C PRO A 544 25.00 -14.04 -3.16
N TYR A 545 24.25 -13.81 -4.25
CA TYR A 545 24.81 -13.58 -5.58
C TYR A 545 25.11 -12.11 -5.88
N ILE A 546 24.67 -11.17 -5.02
CA ILE A 546 24.78 -9.72 -5.28
C ILE A 546 26.24 -9.29 -5.45
N ASP A 547 27.16 -9.84 -4.65
CA ASP A 547 28.57 -9.43 -4.68
C ASP A 547 29.28 -9.89 -5.96
N ASP A 548 28.93 -11.07 -6.49
CA ASP A 548 29.43 -11.58 -7.77
C ASP A 548 28.91 -10.72 -8.93
N ILE A 549 27.60 -10.42 -8.94
CA ILE A 549 26.98 -9.56 -9.95
C ILE A 549 27.58 -8.16 -9.91
N ARG A 550 27.78 -7.60 -8.70
CA ARG A 550 28.43 -6.29 -8.53
C ARG A 550 29.84 -6.31 -9.10
N THR A 551 30.62 -7.34 -8.82
CA THR A 551 31.99 -7.49 -9.32
C THR A 551 31.99 -7.42 -10.86
N LEU A 552 31.15 -8.22 -11.52
CA LEU A 552 30.99 -8.18 -12.98
C LEU A 552 30.48 -6.83 -13.50
N ALA A 553 29.53 -6.21 -12.80
CA ALA A 553 28.97 -4.92 -13.18
C ALA A 553 30.00 -3.78 -13.10
N THR A 554 30.98 -3.88 -12.18
CA THR A 554 32.06 -2.89 -12.00
C THR A 554 33.24 -3.06 -12.96
N GLN A 555 33.41 -4.24 -13.56
CA GLN A 555 34.45 -4.50 -14.55
C GLN A 555 34.14 -3.81 -15.89
N GLU A 556 35.18 -3.64 -16.70
CA GLU A 556 35.05 -3.19 -18.08
C GLU A 556 34.24 -4.22 -18.91
N PRO A 557 33.34 -3.78 -19.81
CA PRO A 557 32.59 -4.68 -20.68
C PRO A 557 33.51 -5.47 -21.61
N THR A 558 33.43 -6.80 -21.55
CA THR A 558 34.02 -7.72 -22.51
C THR A 558 32.95 -8.76 -22.90
N PRO A 559 33.09 -9.45 -24.03
CA PRO A 559 32.14 -10.51 -24.41
C PRO A 559 31.88 -11.53 -23.29
N GLU A 560 32.92 -11.88 -22.52
CA GLU A 560 32.83 -12.83 -21.41
C GLU A 560 32.11 -12.24 -20.19
N THR A 561 32.43 -11.00 -19.79
CA THR A 561 31.78 -10.36 -18.64
C THR A 561 30.33 -9.99 -18.94
N ASP A 562 30.03 -9.59 -20.17
CA ASP A 562 28.68 -9.33 -20.67
C ASP A 562 27.84 -10.61 -20.73
N ALA A 563 28.40 -11.71 -21.22
CA ALA A 563 27.72 -12.99 -21.25
C ALA A 563 27.38 -13.51 -19.83
N LEU A 564 28.32 -13.39 -18.88
CA LEU A 564 28.06 -13.78 -17.49
C LEU A 564 27.02 -12.88 -16.82
N LEU A 565 27.08 -11.56 -17.07
CA LEU A 565 26.11 -10.63 -16.49
C LEU A 565 24.70 -10.87 -17.05
N LEU A 566 24.59 -11.13 -18.36
CA LEU A 566 23.35 -11.59 -18.98
C LEU A 566 22.87 -12.91 -18.38
N GLY A 567 23.77 -13.87 -18.17
CA GLY A 567 23.47 -15.14 -17.53
C GLY A 567 22.85 -14.96 -16.14
N TYR A 568 23.42 -14.10 -15.31
CA TYR A 568 22.82 -13.73 -14.02
C TYR A 568 21.45 -13.07 -14.19
N ALA A 569 21.29 -12.16 -15.15
CA ALA A 569 20.00 -11.53 -15.37
C ALA A 569 18.92 -12.54 -15.79
N MET A 570 19.27 -13.49 -16.67
CA MET A 570 18.39 -14.58 -17.11
C MET A 570 18.05 -15.55 -15.98
N GLU A 571 19.02 -15.91 -15.13
CA GLU A 571 18.74 -16.72 -13.93
C GLU A 571 17.85 -15.97 -12.94
N GLY A 572 18.01 -14.65 -12.77
CA GLY A 572 17.12 -13.85 -11.95
C GLY A 572 15.68 -13.85 -12.48
N VAL A 573 15.52 -13.74 -13.80
CA VAL A 573 14.22 -13.87 -14.48
C VAL A 573 13.64 -15.28 -14.26
N ARG A 574 14.45 -16.32 -14.41
CA ARG A 574 14.05 -17.72 -14.19
C ARG A 574 13.61 -17.96 -12.76
N MET A 575 14.37 -17.46 -11.79
CA MET A 575 14.10 -17.67 -10.37
C MET A 575 12.91 -16.87 -9.87
N ALA A 576 12.72 -15.66 -10.40
CA ALA A 576 11.56 -14.84 -10.09
C ALA A 576 10.26 -15.45 -10.63
N ALA A 577 10.29 -16.05 -11.84
CA ALA A 577 9.30 -16.89 -12.51
C ALA A 577 7.80 -16.51 -12.37
N SER A 578 7.47 -15.30 -11.93
CA SER A 578 6.11 -14.90 -11.59
C SER A 578 5.44 -14.29 -12.82
N GLY A 579 4.41 -14.92 -13.40
CA GLY A 579 3.57 -14.27 -14.42
C GLY A 579 4.00 -14.35 -15.89
N SER A 580 4.91 -15.26 -16.26
CA SER A 580 5.12 -15.61 -17.68
C SER A 580 4.33 -16.88 -18.03
N SER A 581 3.44 -16.74 -18.99
CA SER A 581 2.55 -17.83 -19.41
C SER A 581 2.10 -17.64 -20.84
N LEU A 582 1.74 -18.73 -21.50
CA LEU A 582 1.12 -18.73 -22.82
C LEU A 582 -0.36 -19.11 -22.67
N HIS A 583 -1.24 -18.31 -23.27
CA HIS A 583 -2.66 -18.65 -23.42
C HIS A 583 -2.93 -18.99 -24.88
N ALA A 584 -3.45 -20.19 -25.16
CA ALA A 584 -3.82 -20.63 -26.50
C ALA A 584 -5.25 -21.18 -26.52
N VAL A 585 -5.86 -21.21 -27.71
CA VAL A 585 -7.12 -21.91 -27.95
C VAL A 585 -6.80 -23.09 -28.86
N ALA A 586 -7.15 -24.30 -28.42
CA ALA A 586 -6.90 -25.52 -29.17
C ALA A 586 -7.69 -25.50 -30.49
N ALA A 587 -7.00 -25.68 -31.61
CA ALA A 587 -7.62 -25.69 -32.93
C ALA A 587 -8.31 -27.01 -33.25
N ASP A 588 -7.86 -28.11 -32.63
CA ASP A 588 -8.35 -29.48 -32.78
C ASP A 588 -8.25 -30.22 -31.45
N THR A 589 -8.83 -31.42 -31.38
CA THR A 589 -8.71 -32.31 -30.22
C THR A 589 -7.31 -32.91 -30.12
N ASP A 590 -6.73 -32.91 -28.92
CA ASP A 590 -5.40 -33.49 -28.65
C ASP A 590 -5.36 -34.16 -27.26
N THR A 591 -4.28 -34.87 -26.94
CA THR A 591 -4.03 -35.44 -25.61
C THR A 591 -2.60 -35.15 -25.19
N ILE A 592 -2.41 -34.31 -24.18
CA ILE A 592 -1.11 -34.10 -23.53
C ILE A 592 -0.89 -35.21 -22.51
N VAL A 593 0.24 -35.89 -22.60
CA VAL A 593 0.70 -36.84 -21.58
C VAL A 593 1.74 -36.14 -20.71
N GLU A 594 1.44 -35.99 -19.44
CA GLU A 594 2.31 -35.39 -18.43
C GLU A 594 3.40 -36.37 -17.98
N ASP A 595 4.46 -35.87 -17.36
CA ASP A 595 5.61 -36.68 -16.94
C ASP A 595 5.26 -37.76 -15.89
N ASP A 596 4.18 -37.54 -15.13
CA ASP A 596 3.61 -38.50 -14.17
C ASP A 596 2.70 -39.56 -14.85
N GLY A 597 2.56 -39.52 -16.18
CA GLY A 597 1.71 -40.40 -16.98
C GLY A 597 0.25 -39.96 -17.05
N ARG A 598 -0.14 -38.85 -16.40
CA ARG A 598 -1.50 -38.30 -16.46
C ARG A 598 -1.81 -37.83 -17.89
N ARG A 599 -3.01 -38.14 -18.36
CA ARG A 599 -3.50 -37.75 -19.68
C ARG A 599 -4.46 -36.58 -19.57
N LEU A 600 -4.11 -35.46 -20.20
CA LEU A 600 -4.95 -34.28 -20.37
C LEU A 600 -5.53 -34.29 -21.77
N ASN A 601 -6.80 -34.67 -21.89
CA ASN A 601 -7.54 -34.59 -23.14
C ASN A 601 -7.97 -33.13 -23.37
N ILE A 602 -7.60 -32.58 -24.52
CA ILE A 602 -7.92 -31.22 -24.95
C ILE A 602 -8.95 -31.32 -26.06
N GLY A 603 -10.08 -30.63 -25.90
CA GLY A 603 -11.11 -30.46 -26.92
C GLY A 603 -10.78 -29.32 -27.89
N GLN A 604 -11.33 -29.39 -29.10
CA GLN A 604 -11.34 -28.24 -30.00
C GLN A 604 -12.05 -27.06 -29.32
N GLY A 605 -11.40 -25.89 -29.31
CA GLY A 605 -11.90 -24.66 -28.68
C GLY A 605 -11.53 -24.50 -27.21
N ASP A 606 -10.90 -25.51 -26.58
CA ASP A 606 -10.44 -25.40 -25.20
C ASP A 606 -9.33 -24.36 -25.06
N ARG A 607 -9.33 -23.63 -23.93
CA ARG A 607 -8.29 -22.68 -23.59
C ARG A 607 -7.19 -23.38 -22.80
N VAL A 608 -5.98 -23.38 -23.34
CA VAL A 608 -4.80 -23.97 -22.72
C VAL A 608 -3.95 -22.85 -22.11
N PHE A 609 -3.58 -23.04 -20.84
CA PHE A 609 -2.65 -22.19 -20.11
C PHE A 609 -1.35 -22.95 -19.85
N ALA A 610 -0.25 -22.48 -20.42
CA ALA A 610 1.07 -23.03 -20.15
C ALA A 610 1.83 -22.11 -19.19
N SER A 611 2.03 -22.58 -17.96
CA SER A 611 2.84 -21.86 -16.96
C SER A 611 4.32 -22.05 -17.22
N PHE A 612 5.09 -20.96 -17.32
CA PHE A 612 6.55 -21.06 -17.39
C PHE A 612 7.20 -21.15 -16.01
N SER A 613 6.44 -20.91 -14.94
CA SER A 613 6.95 -20.93 -13.56
C SER A 613 7.37 -22.34 -13.13
N SER A 614 6.57 -23.35 -13.51
CA SER A 614 6.88 -24.76 -13.24
C SER A 614 8.05 -25.24 -14.11
N ALA A 615 8.02 -24.96 -15.41
CA ALA A 615 9.11 -25.31 -16.34
C ALA A 615 10.45 -24.70 -15.93
N ALA A 616 10.46 -23.49 -15.36
CA ALA A 616 11.67 -22.83 -14.87
C ALA A 616 12.37 -23.56 -13.70
N ARG A 617 11.68 -24.51 -13.05
CA ARG A 617 12.17 -25.30 -11.91
C ARG A 617 12.25 -26.80 -12.21
N ASP A 618 11.99 -27.21 -13.44
CA ASP A 618 12.01 -28.61 -13.84
C ASP A 618 13.46 -29.15 -13.86
N PRO A 619 13.81 -30.17 -13.05
CA PRO A 619 15.14 -30.76 -13.03
C PRO A 619 15.54 -31.47 -14.33
N ALA A 620 14.58 -31.88 -15.17
CA ALA A 620 14.87 -32.47 -16.48
C ALA A 620 15.44 -31.44 -17.46
N GLN A 621 14.95 -30.20 -17.40
CA GLN A 621 15.39 -29.09 -18.24
C GLN A 621 16.53 -28.29 -17.60
N PHE A 622 16.51 -28.13 -16.28
CA PHE A 622 17.48 -27.37 -15.50
C PHE A 622 18.14 -28.27 -14.45
N PRO A 623 19.29 -28.90 -14.74
CA PRO A 623 20.08 -29.58 -13.72
C PRO A 623 20.37 -28.62 -12.57
N THR A 624 20.18 -29.07 -11.32
CA THR A 624 20.23 -28.23 -10.10
C THR A 624 19.34 -26.98 -10.20
N PRO A 625 18.00 -27.12 -10.36
CA PRO A 625 17.09 -26.02 -10.72
C PRO A 625 17.00 -24.91 -9.66
N GLU A 626 17.35 -25.22 -8.42
CA GLU A 626 17.36 -24.26 -7.31
C GLU A 626 18.62 -23.38 -7.27
N ALA A 627 19.68 -23.77 -7.96
CA ALA A 627 20.95 -23.03 -7.99
C ALA A 627 21.01 -22.06 -9.18
N VAL A 628 21.49 -20.85 -8.92
CA VAL A 628 21.82 -19.88 -9.96
C VAL A 628 23.09 -20.33 -10.67
N ASP A 629 22.99 -20.58 -11.97
CA ASP A 629 24.13 -20.83 -12.85
C ASP A 629 24.12 -19.86 -14.06
N PRO A 630 24.97 -18.81 -14.06
CA PRO A 630 24.99 -17.83 -15.14
C PRO A 630 25.59 -18.39 -16.44
N ARG A 631 26.08 -19.64 -16.46
CA ARG A 631 26.66 -20.27 -17.66
C ARG A 631 25.68 -21.16 -18.41
N ARG A 632 24.43 -21.26 -17.95
CA ARG A 632 23.40 -22.04 -18.64
C ARG A 632 23.22 -21.54 -20.09
N PRO A 633 23.07 -22.46 -21.06
CA PRO A 633 22.78 -22.11 -22.44
C PRO A 633 21.57 -21.19 -22.55
N LEU A 634 21.67 -20.12 -23.35
CA LEU A 634 20.59 -19.14 -23.44
C LEU A 634 19.30 -19.74 -24.00
N ASP A 635 19.39 -20.73 -24.89
CA ASP A 635 18.26 -21.45 -25.48
C ASP A 635 17.44 -22.27 -24.47
N ALA A 636 17.96 -22.56 -23.29
CA ALA A 636 17.21 -23.21 -22.21
C ALA A 636 16.10 -22.33 -21.62
N TYR A 637 16.19 -21.00 -21.77
CA TYR A 637 15.24 -20.03 -21.21
C TYR A 637 14.02 -19.82 -22.12
N VAL A 638 12.84 -20.24 -21.65
CA VAL A 638 11.56 -20.13 -22.40
C VAL A 638 10.81 -18.81 -22.16
N GLN A 639 11.34 -17.89 -21.35
CA GLN A 639 10.66 -16.64 -20.98
C GLN A 639 10.45 -15.69 -22.16
N PHE A 640 11.19 -15.89 -23.26
CA PHE A 640 11.01 -15.20 -24.53
C PHE A 640 10.18 -16.00 -25.55
N GLY A 641 9.43 -17.01 -25.10
CA GLY A 641 8.66 -17.90 -25.97
C GLY A 641 9.51 -19.00 -26.61
N ALA A 642 8.84 -19.90 -27.34
CA ALA A 642 9.46 -21.04 -28.01
C ALA A 642 8.87 -21.25 -29.43
N GLY A 643 9.65 -21.90 -30.30
CA GLY A 643 9.23 -22.23 -31.67
C GLY A 643 8.82 -21.01 -32.50
N THR A 644 7.71 -21.12 -33.22
CA THR A 644 7.15 -20.03 -34.06
C THR A 644 6.68 -18.82 -33.25
N HIS A 645 6.62 -18.93 -31.92
CA HIS A 645 6.27 -17.86 -31.00
C HIS A 645 7.49 -17.29 -30.24
N SER A 646 8.72 -17.64 -30.65
CA SER A 646 9.92 -16.98 -30.12
C SER A 646 9.86 -15.47 -30.37
N ALA A 647 10.13 -14.68 -29.34
CA ALA A 647 10.05 -13.23 -29.39
C ALA A 647 11.04 -12.66 -30.42
N LEU A 648 10.52 -11.90 -31.39
CA LEU A 648 11.32 -11.26 -32.43
C LEU A 648 12.41 -10.32 -31.85
N GLY A 649 12.18 -9.77 -30.66
CA GLY A 649 13.10 -8.84 -29.98
C GLY A 649 14.04 -9.48 -28.97
N ARG A 650 14.16 -10.82 -28.90
CA ARG A 650 14.89 -11.53 -27.85
C ARG A 650 16.33 -11.04 -27.65
N GLU A 651 17.12 -10.93 -28.72
CA GLU A 651 18.52 -10.52 -28.63
C GLU A 651 18.66 -9.08 -28.10
N VAL A 652 17.76 -8.20 -28.55
CA VAL A 652 17.72 -6.80 -28.13
C VAL A 652 17.33 -6.68 -26.65
N ALA A 653 16.34 -7.47 -26.23
CA ALA A 653 15.90 -7.56 -24.84
C ALA A 653 17.02 -8.04 -23.92
N GLN A 654 17.77 -9.07 -24.33
CA GLN A 654 18.90 -9.60 -23.57
C GLN A 654 19.99 -8.54 -23.36
N VAL A 655 20.35 -7.79 -24.41
CA VAL A 655 21.31 -6.67 -24.28
C VAL A 655 20.78 -5.60 -23.31
N ALA A 656 19.51 -5.19 -23.44
CA ALA A 656 18.92 -4.19 -22.56
C ALA A 656 18.92 -4.64 -21.10
N LEU A 657 18.57 -5.90 -20.84
CA LEU A 657 18.51 -6.46 -19.50
C LEU A 657 19.91 -6.51 -18.85
N ALA A 658 20.94 -6.94 -19.58
CA ALA A 658 22.32 -6.96 -19.10
C ALA A 658 22.83 -5.55 -18.74
N GLU A 659 22.54 -4.54 -19.57
CA GLU A 659 22.95 -3.16 -19.32
C GLU A 659 22.22 -2.52 -18.12
N LEU A 660 20.94 -2.86 -17.91
CA LEU A 660 20.21 -2.41 -16.71
C LEU A 660 20.78 -3.04 -15.44
N PHE A 661 21.11 -4.33 -15.49
CA PHE A 661 21.79 -5.03 -14.41
C PHE A 661 23.14 -4.36 -14.12
N ARG A 662 23.94 -4.08 -15.17
CA ARG A 662 25.23 -3.38 -15.04
C ARG A 662 25.08 -2.04 -14.33
N ALA A 663 24.13 -1.22 -14.77
CA ALA A 663 23.91 0.12 -14.22
C ALA A 663 23.47 0.11 -12.74
N VAL A 664 22.68 -0.88 -12.34
CA VAL A 664 22.12 -0.99 -10.99
C VAL A 664 23.08 -1.66 -10.02
N PHE A 665 23.61 -2.83 -10.37
CA PHE A 665 24.48 -3.59 -9.48
C PHE A 665 25.87 -2.99 -9.32
N ARG A 666 26.30 -2.06 -10.19
CA ARG A 666 27.52 -1.26 -9.97
C ARG A 666 27.40 -0.33 -8.75
N LYS A 667 26.18 -0.08 -8.23
CA LYS A 667 25.97 0.75 -7.03
C LYS A 667 26.35 -0.02 -5.76
N ARG A 668 27.30 0.53 -5.00
CA ARG A 668 27.75 -0.04 -3.73
C ARG A 668 26.62 -0.03 -2.69
N GLY A 669 26.42 -1.14 -2.00
CA GLY A 669 25.40 -1.24 -0.95
C GLY A 669 23.96 -1.17 -1.45
N LEU A 670 23.70 -1.50 -2.72
CA LEU A 670 22.35 -1.58 -3.26
C LEU A 670 21.44 -2.46 -2.38
N ARG A 671 20.31 -1.90 -1.95
CA ARG A 671 19.32 -2.56 -1.09
C ARG A 671 17.93 -1.95 -1.27
N ARG A 672 16.89 -2.69 -0.87
CA ARG A 672 15.53 -2.16 -0.79
C ARG A 672 15.47 -0.98 0.18
N ALA A 673 14.64 0.01 -0.12
CA ALA A 673 14.31 1.05 0.85
C ALA A 673 13.57 0.43 2.05
N ALA A 674 13.75 1.01 3.24
CA ALA A 674 13.12 0.46 4.45
C ALA A 674 11.58 0.55 4.39
N GLY A 675 10.94 -0.51 4.87
CA GLY A 675 9.49 -0.61 5.02
C GLY A 675 8.73 -0.84 3.71
N PRO A 676 7.39 -0.66 3.74
CA PRO A 676 6.45 -0.84 2.62
C PRO A 676 6.91 -0.39 1.23
N GLN A 677 7.60 0.74 1.15
CA GLN A 677 8.00 1.38 -0.09
C GLN A 677 9.14 0.64 -0.84
N GLY A 678 9.89 -0.23 -0.16
CA GLY A 678 10.94 -1.05 -0.78
C GLY A 678 10.47 -2.42 -1.23
N GLU A 679 9.19 -2.73 -1.04
CA GLU A 679 8.61 -4.02 -1.41
C GLU A 679 7.87 -3.93 -2.73
N LEU A 680 8.22 -4.81 -3.67
CA LEU A 680 7.42 -5.03 -4.87
C LEU A 680 6.18 -5.86 -4.49
N ARG A 681 5.09 -5.17 -4.12
CA ARG A 681 3.86 -5.84 -3.66
C ARG A 681 3.15 -6.53 -4.82
N LYS A 682 2.88 -7.81 -4.62
CA LYS A 682 2.34 -8.70 -5.64
C LYS A 682 1.38 -9.73 -5.04
N VAL A 683 0.38 -10.14 -5.81
CA VAL A 683 -0.61 -11.16 -5.48
C VAL A 683 -0.37 -12.36 -6.37
N LEU A 684 -0.08 -13.50 -5.75
CA LEU A 684 0.08 -14.77 -6.46
C LEU A 684 -1.30 -15.32 -6.85
N ARG A 685 -1.42 -15.78 -8.08
CA ARG A 685 -2.59 -16.44 -8.64
C ARG A 685 -2.24 -17.91 -8.95
N GLU A 686 -3.27 -18.72 -9.21
CA GLU A 686 -3.09 -20.11 -9.61
C GLU A 686 -2.15 -20.24 -10.83
N GLY A 687 -1.39 -21.33 -10.88
CA GLY A 687 -0.47 -21.60 -11.99
C GLY A 687 0.76 -20.68 -12.04
N GLY A 688 1.09 -19.96 -10.96
CA GLY A 688 2.29 -19.10 -10.90
C GLY A 688 2.13 -17.73 -11.57
N HIS A 689 0.90 -17.39 -12.01
CA HIS A 689 0.58 -16.04 -12.47
C HIS A 689 0.67 -15.05 -11.31
N CYS A 690 1.05 -13.80 -11.60
CA CYS A 690 1.22 -12.79 -10.57
C CYS A 690 0.69 -11.43 -11.02
N GLU A 691 -0.11 -10.81 -10.17
CA GLU A 691 -0.56 -9.43 -10.32
C GLU A 691 0.16 -8.54 -9.32
N TYR A 692 0.24 -7.26 -9.62
CA TYR A 692 0.97 -6.27 -8.83
C TYR A 692 0.01 -5.24 -8.26
N LEU A 693 0.44 -4.49 -7.26
CA LEU A 693 -0.35 -3.39 -6.71
C LEU A 693 0.21 -2.03 -7.17
N THR A 694 -0.69 -1.05 -7.34
CA THR A 694 -0.32 0.37 -7.49
C THR A 694 0.46 0.87 -6.28
N ASP A 695 1.15 2.01 -6.41
CA ASP A 695 1.99 2.59 -5.34
C ASP A 695 1.23 2.87 -4.03
N ASN A 696 -0.05 3.23 -4.12
CA ASN A 696 -0.97 3.44 -3.00
C ASN A 696 -1.72 2.17 -2.55
N TRP A 697 -1.40 1.02 -3.16
CA TRP A 697 -1.98 -0.29 -2.91
C TRP A 697 -3.50 -0.41 -3.13
N GLY A 698 -4.10 0.56 -3.82
CA GLY A 698 -5.55 0.61 -4.04
C GLY A 698 -6.05 -0.21 -5.23
N ARG A 699 -5.17 -0.67 -6.14
CA ARG A 699 -5.59 -1.39 -7.36
C ARG A 699 -4.57 -2.43 -7.83
N LEU A 700 -5.07 -3.52 -8.39
CA LEU A 700 -4.28 -4.55 -9.09
C LEU A 700 -3.86 -4.10 -10.50
N THR A 701 -2.66 -4.46 -10.90
CA THR A 701 -2.06 -4.20 -12.22
C THR A 701 -1.33 -5.43 -12.73
N SER A 702 -1.24 -5.58 -14.05
CA SER A 702 -0.49 -6.71 -14.65
C SER A 702 1.03 -6.51 -14.66
N PHE A 703 1.50 -5.31 -14.29
CA PHE A 703 2.91 -4.94 -14.31
C PHE A 703 3.38 -4.41 -12.96
N PRO A 704 4.64 -4.68 -12.56
CA PRO A 704 5.32 -3.99 -11.48
C PRO A 704 5.20 -2.47 -11.61
N MET A 705 4.67 -1.81 -10.57
CA MET A 705 4.44 -0.36 -10.63
C MET A 705 5.47 0.45 -9.85
N SER A 706 5.92 -0.05 -8.70
CA SER A 706 6.83 0.68 -7.80
C SER A 706 7.62 -0.27 -6.93
N MET A 707 8.91 0.02 -6.78
CA MET A 707 9.77 -0.55 -5.74
C MET A 707 10.92 0.42 -5.51
N LYS A 708 11.08 0.93 -4.29
CA LYS A 708 12.15 1.88 -3.99
C LYS A 708 13.41 1.18 -3.51
N VAL A 709 14.55 1.62 -4.01
CA VAL A 709 15.88 1.15 -3.59
C VAL A 709 16.76 2.30 -3.14
N THR A 710 17.76 1.97 -2.34
CA THR A 710 18.82 2.87 -1.86
C THR A 710 20.18 2.19 -2.02
N TRP A 711 21.25 2.98 -2.04
CA TRP A 711 22.63 2.52 -2.08
C TRP A 711 23.51 3.48 -1.25
N ASP A 712 24.76 3.09 -1.01
CA ASP A 712 25.73 3.92 -0.31
C ASP A 712 26.31 4.95 -1.30
N ASN A 713 26.54 6.20 -0.86
CA ASN A 713 27.09 7.24 -1.72
C ASN A 713 28.50 6.91 -2.21
#